data_AF-W0E870-F1
#
_entry.id   AF-W0E870-F1
#
_cell.length_a   1.000
_cell.length_b   1.000
_cell.length_c   1.000
_cell.angle_alpha   90.00
_cell.angle_beta   90.00
_cell.angle_gamma   90.00
#
_symmetry.space_group_name_H-M   'P 1'
#
loop_
_entity.id
_entity.type
_entity.pdbx_description
1 polymer ?
#
loop_
_entity_poly.entity_id
_entity_poly.type
_entity_poly.pdbx_seq_one_letter_code
_entity_poly.pdbx_strand_id
1 'polypeptide(L)'
;MNMEKEHYLANIAFFSELSAQEITELAREFRWEAYPEGVLLIKQGQRPSSFYLLCEGSVEVLKDEHFGSPKVLVAGPEAVFGELSLVTGKPYAYSVRCLENSHVLSISADDFAQILLRKPQIYQSIIEELAEDLIEANQMLSENKYKEVLRSAIKQTQYQDKFYGIWGSVRTTKEVERKLSEIREQSGNLLVLGERGTGRQMMAWYVHQNLFGEAAPFVVVDGRRFDQQWEKMYDKLFDVAAGGTLFIQEIDDISPQTQLALAQIIKARPLKCLVIGSLQIQQRVTEQKLQPELKACFYHHYTITPLRDRKRDIPVLAQGILEKLAQKNHRKTPILTSEATQLLLSHHYRQGNVTELIQVLERSFFLASENTIGLEQIFFGPTSEQVGHKINLLRWPFFENLLKKGTFLPWLRRISAVLFFLVIAGMLFSPHLSIIMKIFTLVWGIWWPALAILSPFLGRVWCTICPFSTVMNYVQNKFNPHRSVPEVFIKYDYLIISTLFLLVFWVEIITDMRSNPLYTALLLIVIQLAAILISVLYPRHAWCRHFCPLGGFVGTASIGSLIEVRSDPAVCLNKCTTFDCYVGKGNVKGCPMSQHLPYLDNNLDCKLCFNCVRNCPHDSVHVNLRFPAREVWHLKRVNQGYTVFIGILFSIILPISYYEPLQKIWPATQWKVSFTLAYFLSAILGGMIGWWLGKTFKTKAASTRIKLVFAFTPLALAGHIIYQIKFIPGIKALTLGLSHQTLGGFSTTYIPATLALQGVVAITGIALTALTVIIVLVKQHKRLKN
;
A
#
# COMPACT_ATOMS: atom_id res chain seq x y z
N MET A 1 -42.42 9.95 -62.09
CA MET A 1 -41.28 10.89 -61.96
C MET A 1 -41.60 12.20 -61.27
N ASN A 2 -42.29 13.20 -61.85
CA ASN A 2 -42.54 14.47 -61.11
C ASN A 2 -43.57 14.31 -59.97
N MET A 3 -44.67 13.56 -60.18
CA MET A 3 -45.65 13.27 -59.12
C MET A 3 -45.05 12.51 -57.92
N GLU A 4 -44.00 11.71 -58.12
CA GLU A 4 -43.31 11.01 -57.02
C GLU A 4 -42.40 11.96 -56.23
N LYS A 5 -41.74 12.92 -56.89
CA LYS A 5 -40.95 13.96 -56.19
C LYS A 5 -41.85 14.84 -55.32
N GLU A 6 -43.00 15.23 -55.86
CA GLU A 6 -44.01 16.01 -55.13
C GLU A 6 -44.45 15.28 -53.86
N HIS A 7 -44.66 13.96 -53.93
CA HIS A 7 -45.01 13.15 -52.77
C HIS A 7 -43.95 13.20 -51.67
N TYR A 8 -42.67 12.95 -52.00
CA TYR A 8 -41.60 12.98 -51.00
C TYR A 8 -41.34 14.38 -50.43
N LEU A 9 -41.40 15.43 -51.26
CA LEU A 9 -41.18 16.80 -50.81
C LEU A 9 -42.33 17.32 -49.94
N ALA A 10 -43.57 16.90 -50.19
CA ALA A 10 -44.73 17.28 -49.37
C ALA A 10 -44.68 16.70 -47.94
N ASN A 11 -43.96 15.60 -47.72
CA ASN A 11 -43.82 14.97 -46.40
C ASN A 11 -42.75 15.64 -45.52
N ILE A 12 -41.96 16.58 -46.06
CA ILE A 12 -40.92 17.27 -45.29
C ILE A 12 -41.57 18.36 -44.42
N ALA A 13 -41.29 18.34 -43.11
CA ALA A 13 -41.89 19.22 -42.12
C ALA A 13 -41.81 20.71 -42.50
N PHE A 14 -40.63 21.20 -42.91
CA PHE A 14 -40.45 22.61 -43.29
C PHE A 14 -40.90 22.98 -44.71
N PHE A 15 -41.42 22.02 -45.51
CA PHE A 15 -42.13 22.31 -46.77
C PHE A 15 -43.65 22.18 -46.65
N SER A 16 -44.17 21.79 -45.48
CA SER A 16 -45.59 21.55 -45.24
C SER A 16 -46.48 22.78 -45.43
N GLU A 17 -45.91 23.99 -45.31
CA GLU A 17 -46.63 25.26 -45.50
C GLU A 17 -46.76 25.69 -46.98
N LEU A 18 -46.11 24.98 -47.90
CA LEU A 18 -46.15 25.28 -49.33
C LEU A 18 -47.44 24.75 -49.97
N SER A 19 -48.04 25.53 -50.87
CA SER A 19 -49.16 25.07 -51.69
C SER A 19 -48.73 23.98 -52.69
N ALA A 20 -49.69 23.15 -53.14
CA ALA A 20 -49.41 22.08 -54.11
C ALA A 20 -48.74 22.59 -55.41
N GLN A 21 -49.06 23.81 -55.85
CA GLN A 21 -48.42 24.45 -57.00
C GLN A 21 -46.95 24.79 -56.71
N GLU A 22 -46.64 25.27 -55.52
CA GLU A 22 -45.27 25.60 -55.11
C GLU A 22 -44.41 24.35 -54.93
N ILE A 23 -44.98 23.26 -54.40
CA ILE A 23 -44.29 21.96 -54.33
C ILE A 23 -44.00 21.42 -55.74
N THR A 24 -44.94 21.59 -56.68
CA THR A 24 -44.73 21.20 -58.08
C THR A 24 -43.60 22.00 -58.74
N GLU A 25 -43.49 23.29 -58.43
CA GLU A 25 -42.37 24.13 -58.88
C GLU A 25 -41.05 23.69 -58.27
N LEU A 26 -41.03 23.46 -56.95
CA LEU A 26 -39.85 23.00 -56.21
C LEU A 26 -39.34 21.65 -56.71
N ALA A 27 -40.24 20.69 -56.98
CA ALA A 27 -39.92 19.36 -57.48
C ALA A 27 -39.16 19.37 -58.81
N ARG A 28 -39.27 20.44 -59.61
CA ARG A 28 -38.52 20.60 -60.87
C ARG A 28 -37.05 20.92 -60.65
N GLU A 29 -36.71 21.57 -59.53
CA GLU A 29 -35.33 21.96 -59.21
C GLU A 29 -34.53 20.79 -58.58
N PHE A 30 -35.21 19.83 -57.95
CA PHE A 30 -34.59 18.63 -57.40
C PHE A 30 -34.21 17.60 -58.46
N ARG A 31 -33.09 16.90 -58.25
CA ARG A 31 -32.58 15.85 -59.15
C ARG A 31 -32.61 14.49 -58.46
N TRP A 32 -32.93 13.45 -59.24
CA TRP A 32 -32.82 12.07 -58.76
C TRP A 32 -31.38 11.60 -58.87
N GLU A 33 -30.83 11.10 -57.77
CA GLU A 33 -29.50 10.51 -57.71
C GLU A 33 -29.56 9.15 -57.02
N ALA A 34 -28.78 8.19 -57.54
CA ALA A 34 -28.67 6.86 -56.98
C ALA A 34 -27.24 6.63 -56.52
N TYR A 35 -27.10 6.21 -55.26
CA TYR A 35 -25.80 6.00 -54.62
C TYR A 35 -25.68 4.54 -54.17
N PRO A 36 -24.62 3.83 -54.55
CA PRO A 36 -24.42 2.46 -54.10
C PRO A 36 -24.01 2.42 -52.62
N GLU A 37 -24.15 1.23 -52.02
CA GLU A 37 -23.69 0.95 -50.66
C GLU A 37 -22.23 1.41 -50.42
N GLY A 38 -21.99 1.99 -49.25
CA GLY A 38 -20.67 2.43 -48.79
C GLY A 38 -20.24 3.82 -49.27
N VAL A 39 -21.00 4.46 -50.18
CA VAL A 39 -20.68 5.82 -50.66
C VAL A 39 -21.02 6.87 -49.61
N LEU A 40 -20.15 7.88 -49.51
CA LEU A 40 -20.29 8.99 -48.58
C LEU A 40 -20.98 10.17 -49.28
N LEU A 41 -22.24 10.44 -48.92
CA LEU A 41 -23.04 11.55 -49.45
C LEU A 41 -22.54 12.91 -48.96
N ILE A 42 -22.19 12.95 -47.68
CA ILE A 42 -21.72 14.15 -46.98
C ILE A 42 -20.48 13.79 -46.18
N LYS A 43 -19.46 14.64 -46.19
CA LYS A 43 -18.28 14.51 -45.33
C LYS A 43 -18.19 15.64 -44.32
N GLN A 44 -18.04 15.27 -43.05
CA GLN A 44 -17.82 16.21 -41.96
C GLN A 44 -16.64 17.15 -42.28
N GLY A 45 -16.84 18.44 -42.05
CA GLY A 45 -15.84 19.50 -42.28
C GLY A 45 -15.72 19.97 -43.72
N GLN A 46 -16.39 19.35 -44.69
CA GLN A 46 -16.48 19.89 -46.06
C GLN A 46 -17.46 21.06 -46.12
N ARG A 47 -17.22 21.97 -47.06
CA ARG A 47 -18.16 23.07 -47.35
C ARG A 47 -19.47 22.47 -47.88
N PRO A 48 -20.63 23.05 -47.49
CA PRO A 48 -21.92 22.54 -47.95
C PRO A 48 -22.04 22.68 -49.46
N SER A 49 -22.38 21.57 -50.13
CA SER A 49 -22.47 21.49 -51.59
C SER A 49 -23.89 21.24 -52.07
N SER A 50 -24.67 20.47 -51.32
CA SER A 50 -26.02 20.06 -51.71
C SER A 50 -26.87 19.71 -50.49
N PHE A 51 -28.17 19.83 -50.67
CA PHE A 51 -29.19 19.28 -49.78
C PHE A 51 -29.60 17.91 -50.32
N TYR A 52 -29.86 16.96 -49.43
CA TYR A 52 -30.28 15.61 -49.80
C TYR A 52 -31.52 15.20 -48.99
N LEU A 53 -32.48 14.59 -49.68
CA LEU A 53 -33.61 13.87 -49.10
C LEU A 53 -33.48 12.40 -49.48
N LEU A 54 -33.51 11.51 -48.49
CA LEU A 54 -33.49 10.07 -48.72
C LEU A 54 -34.90 9.56 -49.05
N CYS A 55 -35.10 9.04 -50.25
CA CYS A 55 -36.39 8.50 -50.67
C CYS A 55 -36.47 6.99 -50.43
N GLU A 56 -35.40 6.25 -50.74
CA GLU A 56 -35.32 4.80 -50.53
C GLU A 56 -33.92 4.40 -50.05
N GLY A 57 -33.86 3.38 -49.19
CA GLY A 57 -32.63 2.87 -48.57
C GLY A 57 -32.39 3.41 -47.15
N SER A 58 -31.19 3.19 -46.63
CA SER A 58 -30.77 3.59 -45.29
C SER A 58 -29.35 4.14 -45.30
N VAL A 59 -29.10 5.07 -44.37
CA VAL A 59 -27.79 5.73 -44.23
C VAL A 59 -27.34 5.72 -42.78
N GLU A 60 -26.02 5.69 -42.58
CA GLU A 60 -25.40 5.94 -41.28
C GLU A 60 -24.88 7.38 -41.21
N VAL A 61 -25.21 8.06 -40.11
CA VAL A 61 -24.70 9.39 -39.76
C VAL A 61 -23.57 9.20 -38.75
N LEU A 62 -22.38 9.65 -39.14
CA LEU A 62 -21.13 9.51 -38.40
C LEU A 62 -20.64 10.87 -37.91
N LYS A 63 -20.33 10.98 -36.63
CA LYS A 63 -19.67 12.16 -36.04
C LYS A 63 -18.33 11.77 -35.45
N ASP A 64 -17.24 12.27 -36.02
CA ASP A 64 -15.89 12.08 -35.50
C ASP A 64 -15.68 12.99 -34.27
N GLU A 65 -15.47 12.37 -33.11
CA GLU A 65 -15.03 13.06 -31.89
C GLU A 65 -13.50 12.98 -31.78
N HIS A 66 -12.83 14.10 -31.47
CA HIS A 66 -11.35 14.18 -31.41
C HIS A 66 -10.70 13.21 -30.41
N PHE A 67 -11.48 12.62 -29.49
CA PHE A 67 -11.06 11.62 -28.52
C PHE A 67 -12.24 10.68 -28.18
N GLY A 68 -12.64 9.80 -29.10
CA GLY A 68 -13.70 8.82 -28.85
C GLY A 68 -14.02 7.93 -30.05
N SER A 69 -14.78 6.85 -29.81
CA SER A 69 -15.43 6.08 -30.88
C SER A 69 -16.53 6.93 -31.53
N PRO A 70 -16.66 6.96 -32.87
CA PRO A 70 -17.66 7.78 -33.54
C PRO A 70 -19.07 7.40 -33.09
N LYS A 71 -19.93 8.39 -32.87
CA LYS A 71 -21.36 8.14 -32.68
C LYS A 71 -21.97 7.79 -34.03
N VAL A 72 -22.69 6.68 -34.08
CA VAL A 72 -23.37 6.17 -35.27
C VAL A 72 -24.88 6.23 -35.03
N LEU A 73 -25.60 6.93 -35.89
CA LEU A 73 -27.07 6.92 -35.96
C LEU A 73 -27.47 6.34 -37.32
N VAL A 74 -28.44 5.43 -37.36
CA VAL A 74 -29.00 4.90 -38.62
C VAL A 74 -30.30 5.63 -38.91
N ALA A 75 -30.43 6.19 -40.11
CA ALA A 75 -31.62 6.88 -40.58
C ALA A 75 -32.22 6.14 -41.80
N GLY A 76 -33.55 6.04 -41.83
CA GLY A 76 -34.32 5.43 -42.93
C GLY A 76 -34.89 6.47 -43.90
N PRO A 77 -35.79 6.04 -44.82
CA PRO A 77 -36.47 6.92 -45.77
C PRO A 77 -37.12 8.15 -45.11
N GLU A 78 -37.24 9.23 -45.88
CA GLU A 78 -37.70 10.58 -45.49
C GLU A 78 -36.71 11.41 -44.66
N ALA A 79 -35.53 10.85 -44.35
CA ALA A 79 -34.49 11.60 -43.67
C ALA A 79 -33.88 12.70 -44.57
N VAL A 80 -33.69 13.88 -43.99
CA VAL A 80 -33.13 15.07 -44.64
C VAL A 80 -31.71 15.31 -44.14
N PHE A 81 -30.81 15.71 -45.05
CA PHE A 81 -29.41 15.98 -44.74
C PHE A 81 -28.87 17.22 -45.45
N GLY A 82 -28.05 17.99 -44.72
CA GLY A 82 -27.30 19.13 -45.23
C GLY A 82 -28.02 20.48 -45.18
N GLU A 83 -29.31 20.48 -44.88
CA GLU A 83 -30.17 21.65 -44.65
C GLU A 83 -29.53 22.66 -43.69
N LEU A 84 -29.04 22.17 -42.54
CA LEU A 84 -28.44 23.01 -41.52
C LEU A 84 -27.18 23.73 -41.96
N SER A 85 -26.33 23.03 -42.70
CA SER A 85 -25.06 23.59 -43.18
C SER A 85 -25.30 24.61 -44.29
N LEU A 86 -26.31 24.40 -45.12
CA LEU A 86 -26.73 25.36 -46.14
C LEU A 86 -27.34 26.62 -45.53
N VAL A 87 -28.21 26.47 -44.53
CA VAL A 87 -28.87 27.60 -43.84
C VAL A 87 -27.88 28.40 -42.98
N THR A 88 -26.97 27.74 -42.27
CA THR A 88 -26.03 28.41 -41.35
C THR A 88 -24.72 28.85 -42.01
N GLY A 89 -24.43 28.41 -43.24
CA GLY A 89 -23.17 28.64 -43.94
C GLY A 89 -21.94 27.94 -43.31
N LYS A 90 -22.16 27.04 -42.35
CA LYS A 90 -21.07 26.29 -41.69
C LYS A 90 -20.75 25.00 -42.46
N PRO A 91 -19.53 24.47 -42.35
CA PRO A 91 -19.20 23.15 -42.90
C PRO A 91 -20.13 22.05 -42.36
N TYR A 92 -20.27 20.94 -43.09
CA TYR A 92 -21.07 19.79 -42.65
C TYR A 92 -20.64 19.29 -41.26
N ALA A 93 -21.61 19.17 -40.35
CA ALA A 93 -21.36 18.83 -38.95
C ALA A 93 -21.12 17.33 -38.71
N TYR A 94 -21.50 16.49 -39.67
CA TYR A 94 -21.44 15.04 -39.63
C TYR A 94 -21.15 14.49 -41.04
N SER A 95 -20.72 13.25 -41.13
CA SER A 95 -20.63 12.52 -42.40
C SER A 95 -21.84 11.61 -42.56
N VAL A 96 -22.34 11.43 -43.79
CA VAL A 96 -23.46 10.53 -44.09
C VAL A 96 -23.00 9.51 -45.12
N ARG A 97 -23.19 8.21 -44.82
CA ARG A 97 -22.78 7.11 -45.70
C ARG A 97 -23.96 6.19 -45.97
N CYS A 98 -24.13 5.75 -47.22
CA CYS A 98 -25.15 4.77 -47.58
C CYS A 98 -24.80 3.39 -47.01
N LEU A 99 -25.74 2.75 -46.32
CA LEU A 99 -25.61 1.37 -45.83
C LEU A 99 -26.12 0.34 -46.84
N GLU A 100 -26.90 0.78 -47.81
CA GLU A 100 -27.40 -0.03 -48.93
C GLU A 100 -27.48 0.86 -50.18
N ASN A 101 -27.96 0.31 -51.29
CA ASN A 101 -28.21 1.12 -52.48
C ASN A 101 -29.37 2.09 -52.19
N SER A 102 -29.08 3.39 -52.20
CA SER A 102 -30.02 4.43 -51.77
C SER A 102 -30.38 5.36 -52.92
N HIS A 103 -31.66 5.73 -52.99
CA HIS A 103 -32.18 6.73 -53.92
C HIS A 103 -32.47 8.02 -53.16
N VAL A 104 -31.88 9.12 -53.62
CA VAL A 104 -32.00 10.44 -52.99
C VAL A 104 -32.47 11.49 -53.97
N LEU A 105 -33.17 12.49 -53.44
CA LEU A 105 -33.41 13.75 -54.13
C LEU A 105 -32.37 14.77 -53.68
N SER A 106 -31.61 15.31 -54.63
CA SER A 106 -30.57 16.31 -54.37
C SER A 106 -30.94 17.67 -54.97
N ILE A 107 -30.48 18.74 -54.33
CA ILE A 107 -30.48 20.08 -54.90
C ILE A 107 -29.16 20.78 -54.54
N SER A 108 -28.62 21.55 -55.49
CA SER A 108 -27.34 22.24 -55.30
C SER A 108 -27.46 23.36 -54.26
N ALA A 109 -26.35 23.71 -53.62
CA ALA A 109 -26.32 24.80 -52.64
C ALA A 109 -26.81 26.14 -53.22
N ASP A 110 -26.43 26.43 -54.46
CA ASP A 110 -26.81 27.67 -55.14
C ASP A 110 -28.31 27.70 -55.46
N ASP A 111 -28.86 26.60 -55.98
CA ASP A 111 -30.29 26.49 -56.29
C ASP A 111 -31.13 26.53 -55.01
N PHE A 112 -30.70 25.83 -53.95
CA PHE A 112 -31.35 25.88 -52.64
C PHE A 112 -31.34 27.29 -52.05
N ALA A 113 -30.24 28.04 -52.18
CA ALA A 113 -30.18 29.43 -51.75
C ALA A 113 -31.15 30.33 -52.54
N GLN A 114 -31.30 30.10 -53.86
CA GLN A 114 -32.29 30.82 -54.67
C GLN A 114 -33.73 30.52 -54.24
N ILE A 115 -34.03 29.27 -53.87
CA ILE A 115 -35.35 28.91 -53.31
C ILE A 115 -35.61 29.66 -52.01
N LEU A 116 -34.66 29.66 -51.08
CA LEU A 116 -34.80 30.38 -49.80
C LEU A 116 -35.01 31.89 -50.01
N LEU A 117 -34.36 32.49 -51.02
CA LEU A 117 -34.57 33.90 -51.38
C LEU A 117 -35.96 34.17 -51.98
N ARG A 118 -36.47 33.25 -52.80
CA ARG A 118 -37.81 33.36 -53.41
C ARG A 118 -38.93 33.08 -52.42
N LYS A 119 -38.69 32.19 -51.45
CA LYS A 119 -39.67 31.68 -50.47
C LYS A 119 -39.07 31.74 -49.05
N PRO A 120 -39.05 32.93 -48.42
CA PRO A 120 -38.47 33.10 -47.08
C PRO A 120 -39.17 32.31 -45.97
N GLN A 121 -40.42 31.86 -46.19
CA GLN A 121 -41.18 31.05 -45.24
C GLN A 121 -40.47 29.73 -44.90
N ILE A 122 -39.83 29.09 -45.88
CA ILE A 122 -39.06 27.84 -45.70
C ILE A 122 -37.93 28.06 -44.68
N TYR A 123 -37.25 29.21 -44.75
CA TYR A 123 -36.19 29.56 -43.81
C TYR A 123 -36.73 29.76 -42.39
N GLN A 124 -37.95 30.29 -42.22
CA GLN A 124 -38.59 30.44 -40.92
C GLN A 124 -38.95 29.08 -40.31
N SER A 125 -39.57 28.18 -41.09
CA SER A 125 -39.95 26.84 -40.62
C SER A 125 -38.72 26.01 -40.20
N ILE A 126 -37.61 26.08 -40.94
CA ILE A 126 -36.35 25.41 -40.55
C ILE A 126 -35.82 25.96 -39.21
N ILE A 127 -35.89 27.28 -38.98
CA ILE A 127 -35.42 27.87 -37.72
C ILE A 127 -36.31 27.49 -36.54
N GLU A 128 -37.63 27.45 -36.73
CA GLU A 128 -38.59 27.07 -35.69
C GLU A 128 -38.38 25.62 -35.24
N GLU A 129 -38.26 24.70 -36.19
CA GLU A 129 -37.97 23.28 -35.92
C GLU A 129 -36.66 23.12 -35.11
N LEU A 130 -35.61 23.86 -35.48
CA LEU A 130 -34.33 23.83 -34.76
C LEU A 130 -34.39 24.41 -33.35
N ALA A 131 -35.22 25.44 -33.16
CA ALA A 131 -35.40 26.05 -31.84
C ALA A 131 -36.12 25.07 -30.90
N GLU A 132 -37.13 24.36 -31.39
CA GLU A 132 -37.84 23.33 -30.63
C GLU A 132 -36.93 22.15 -30.25
N ASP A 133 -36.19 21.60 -31.22
CA ASP A 133 -35.20 20.54 -30.98
C ASP A 133 -34.16 20.91 -29.92
N LEU A 134 -33.67 22.15 -29.96
CA LEU A 134 -32.70 22.66 -29.00
C LEU A 134 -33.29 22.79 -27.60
N ILE A 135 -34.55 23.22 -27.48
CA ILE A 135 -35.25 23.34 -26.20
C ILE A 135 -35.44 21.95 -25.59
N GLU A 136 -35.92 20.98 -26.36
CA GLU A 136 -36.15 19.61 -25.89
C GLU A 136 -34.84 18.94 -25.46
N ALA A 137 -33.79 19.04 -26.27
CA ALA A 137 -32.48 18.48 -25.94
C ALA A 137 -31.89 19.08 -24.65
N ASN A 138 -32.05 20.39 -24.43
CA ASN A 138 -31.62 21.05 -23.21
C ASN A 138 -32.41 20.58 -21.98
N GLN A 139 -33.72 20.37 -22.12
CA GLN A 139 -34.56 19.85 -21.04
C GLN A 139 -34.12 18.43 -20.64
N MET A 140 -33.93 17.54 -21.61
CA MET A 140 -33.47 16.16 -21.35
C MET A 140 -32.09 16.11 -20.68
N LEU A 141 -31.15 16.95 -21.10
CA LEU A 141 -29.82 17.04 -20.48
C LEU A 141 -29.90 17.49 -19.01
N SER A 142 -30.77 18.46 -18.72
CA SER A 142 -31.00 18.96 -17.37
C SER A 142 -31.55 17.88 -16.44
N GLU A 143 -32.54 17.10 -16.91
CA GLU A 143 -33.12 16.00 -16.14
C GLU A 143 -32.14 14.85 -15.87
N ASN A 144 -31.35 14.46 -16.87
CA ASN A 144 -30.36 13.40 -16.71
C ASN A 144 -29.28 13.79 -15.70
N LYS A 145 -28.80 15.04 -15.77
CA LYS A 145 -27.85 15.59 -14.80
C LYS A 145 -28.44 15.59 -13.39
N TYR A 146 -29.72 15.94 -13.25
CA TYR A 146 -30.42 15.90 -11.97
C TYR A 146 -30.51 14.48 -11.37
N LYS A 147 -30.89 13.48 -12.16
CA LYS A 147 -30.96 12.06 -11.71
C LYS A 147 -29.60 11.53 -11.27
N GLU A 148 -28.53 11.89 -11.97
CA GLU A 148 -27.16 11.48 -11.62
C GLU A 148 -26.70 12.10 -10.29
N VAL A 149 -26.98 13.40 -10.11
CA VAL A 149 -26.67 14.13 -8.89
C VAL A 149 -27.43 13.55 -7.69
N LEU A 150 -28.73 13.26 -7.84
CA LEU A 150 -29.54 12.63 -6.79
C LEU A 150 -28.98 11.27 -6.37
N ARG A 151 -28.58 10.43 -7.34
CA ARG A 151 -27.91 9.15 -7.07
C ARG A 151 -26.60 9.34 -6.31
N SER A 152 -25.83 10.37 -6.63
CA SER A 152 -24.55 10.65 -5.97
C SER A 152 -24.72 11.05 -4.50
N ALA A 153 -25.72 11.88 -4.20
CA ALA A 153 -26.09 12.29 -2.85
C ALA A 153 -26.57 11.09 -2.01
N ILE A 154 -27.45 10.25 -2.56
CA ILE A 154 -27.96 9.05 -1.89
C ILE A 154 -26.87 7.98 -1.68
N LYS A 155 -25.93 7.85 -2.62
CA LYS A 155 -24.81 6.90 -2.50
C LYS A 155 -23.85 7.27 -1.36
N GLN A 156 -23.72 8.56 -1.02
CA GLN A 156 -22.97 8.97 0.16
C GLN A 156 -23.72 8.62 1.47
N THR A 157 -25.04 8.43 1.43
CA THR A 157 -25.87 7.94 2.53
C THR A 157 -25.68 6.44 2.77
N GLN A 158 -25.38 5.64 1.74
CA GLN A 158 -25.17 4.18 1.83
C GLN A 158 -23.94 3.75 2.68
N TYR A 159 -23.16 4.70 3.21
CA TYR A 159 -22.13 4.41 4.22
C TYR A 159 -22.69 4.14 5.63
N GLN A 160 -24.02 4.06 5.80
CA GLN A 160 -24.69 3.65 7.04
C GLN A 160 -24.06 2.39 7.66
N ASP A 161 -23.70 1.39 6.86
CA ASP A 161 -23.05 0.15 7.31
C ASP A 161 -21.65 0.33 7.90
N LYS A 162 -21.00 1.48 7.69
CA LYS A 162 -19.67 1.82 8.24
C LYS A 162 -19.77 2.75 9.45
N PHE A 163 -20.95 3.26 9.80
CA PHE A 163 -21.12 3.97 11.05
C PHE A 163 -21.16 2.96 12.17
N TYR A 164 -20.01 2.73 12.79
CA TYR A 164 -19.92 1.81 13.90
C TYR A 164 -20.82 2.28 15.06
N GLY A 165 -20.94 3.59 15.26
CA GLY A 165 -21.75 4.22 16.31
C GLY A 165 -20.95 5.38 16.91
N ILE A 166 -21.57 6.16 17.80
CA ILE A 166 -20.83 7.11 18.63
C ILE A 166 -20.58 6.46 19.98
N TRP A 167 -19.32 6.13 20.25
CA TRP A 167 -18.86 5.76 21.57
C TRP A 167 -17.79 6.73 22.05
N GLY A 168 -17.77 6.95 23.35
CA GLY A 168 -16.79 7.78 24.01
C GLY A 168 -16.74 7.44 25.49
N SER A 169 -15.77 8.00 26.21
CA SER A 169 -15.80 7.96 27.66
C SER A 169 -17.05 8.68 28.18
N VAL A 170 -17.41 8.44 29.44
CA VAL A 170 -18.53 9.08 30.13
C VAL A 170 -18.53 10.61 29.95
N ARG A 171 -17.35 11.24 29.90
CA ARG A 171 -17.21 12.68 29.66
C ARG A 171 -17.63 13.07 28.25
N THR A 172 -17.07 12.41 27.24
CA THR A 172 -17.37 12.69 25.83
C THR A 172 -18.84 12.44 25.51
N THR A 173 -19.41 11.35 26.03
CA THR A 173 -20.83 11.04 25.85
C THR A 173 -21.72 12.13 26.47
N LYS A 174 -21.44 12.55 27.72
CA LYS A 174 -22.19 13.66 28.35
C LYS A 174 -22.08 14.98 27.57
N GLU A 175 -20.93 15.26 26.98
CA GLU A 175 -20.72 16.47 26.18
C GLU A 175 -21.54 16.46 24.89
N VAL A 176 -21.55 15.33 24.18
CA VAL A 176 -22.36 15.11 22.97
C VAL A 176 -23.86 15.20 23.30
N GLU A 177 -24.32 14.54 24.37
CA GLU A 177 -25.72 14.58 24.82
C GLU A 177 -26.18 15.98 25.21
N ARG A 178 -25.32 16.74 25.91
CA ARG A 178 -25.58 18.14 26.24
C ARG A 178 -25.76 18.97 24.97
N LYS A 179 -24.88 18.79 23.98
CA LYS A 179 -24.97 19.52 22.71
C LYS A 179 -26.21 19.13 21.90
N LEU A 180 -26.59 17.87 21.92
CA LEU A 180 -27.83 17.40 21.30
C LEU A 180 -29.06 18.01 21.98
N SER A 181 -29.06 18.12 23.30
CA SER A 181 -30.13 18.76 24.08
C SER A 181 -30.25 20.26 23.73
N GLU A 182 -29.13 20.98 23.64
CA GLU A 182 -29.11 22.39 23.19
C GLU A 182 -29.72 22.58 21.78
N ILE A 183 -29.46 21.63 20.86
CA ILE A 183 -30.01 21.67 19.49
C ILE A 183 -31.51 21.37 19.50
N ARG A 184 -31.98 20.49 20.42
CA ARG A 184 -33.40 20.18 20.58
C ARG A 184 -34.20 21.35 21.15
N GLU A 185 -33.66 22.03 22.16
CA GLU A 185 -34.30 23.19 22.80
C GLU A 185 -34.33 24.41 21.88
N GLN A 186 -33.25 24.64 21.13
CA GLN A 186 -33.13 25.76 20.22
C GLN A 186 -32.78 25.27 18.82
N SER A 187 -33.80 25.13 17.98
CA SER A 187 -33.65 24.70 16.59
C SER A 187 -32.72 25.65 15.83
N GLY A 188 -31.63 25.11 15.28
CA GLY A 188 -30.67 25.88 14.50
C GLY A 188 -29.62 24.99 13.84
N ASN A 189 -28.99 25.49 12.80
CA ASN A 189 -27.96 24.76 12.05
C ASN A 189 -26.71 24.52 12.92
N LEU A 190 -26.02 23.40 12.66
CA LEU A 190 -24.85 22.96 13.41
C LEU A 190 -23.58 23.01 12.55
N LEU A 191 -22.54 23.66 13.05
CA LEU A 191 -21.20 23.59 12.49
C LEU A 191 -20.33 22.63 13.31
N VAL A 192 -19.88 21.54 12.70
CA VAL A 192 -19.00 20.54 13.32
C VAL A 192 -17.56 20.76 12.90
N LEU A 193 -16.71 21.13 13.85
CA LEU A 193 -15.30 21.37 13.62
C LEU A 193 -14.47 20.19 14.10
N GLY A 194 -13.35 19.91 13.46
CA GLY A 194 -12.41 18.91 13.95
C GLY A 194 -11.30 18.60 12.95
N GLU A 195 -10.31 17.83 13.38
CA GLU A 195 -9.29 17.31 12.46
C GLU A 195 -9.85 16.21 11.55
N ARG A 196 -9.12 15.92 10.47
CA ARG A 196 -9.45 14.80 9.58
C ARG A 196 -9.57 13.48 10.36
N GLY A 197 -10.63 12.72 10.08
CA GLY A 197 -10.87 11.40 10.68
C GLY A 197 -11.34 11.41 12.14
N THR A 198 -11.72 12.57 12.70
CA THR A 198 -12.25 12.67 14.08
C THR A 198 -13.68 12.14 14.24
N GLY A 199 -14.39 11.92 13.14
CA GLY A 199 -15.78 11.43 13.14
C GLY A 199 -16.85 12.51 12.91
N ARG A 200 -16.55 13.61 12.21
CA ARG A 200 -17.52 14.70 11.94
C ARG A 200 -18.82 14.22 11.29
N GLN A 201 -18.72 13.35 10.28
CA GLN A 201 -19.89 12.75 9.64
C GLN A 201 -20.67 11.81 10.58
N MET A 202 -19.98 11.10 11.49
CA MET A 202 -20.65 10.28 12.51
C MET A 202 -21.44 11.15 13.48
N MET A 203 -20.89 12.29 13.89
CA MET A 203 -21.61 13.28 14.70
C MET A 203 -22.85 13.82 13.98
N ALA A 204 -22.72 14.19 12.70
CA ALA A 204 -23.86 14.65 11.91
C ALA A 204 -24.96 13.58 11.80
N TRP A 205 -24.58 12.33 11.55
CA TRP A 205 -25.50 11.19 11.50
C TRP A 205 -26.19 10.93 12.84
N TYR A 206 -25.46 11.01 13.96
CA TYR A 206 -26.02 10.83 15.30
C TYR A 206 -27.05 11.90 15.65
N VAL A 207 -26.75 13.17 15.33
CA VAL A 207 -27.70 14.27 15.52
C VAL A 207 -28.94 14.03 14.65
N HIS A 208 -28.76 13.64 13.39
CA HIS A 208 -29.87 13.32 12.49
C HIS A 208 -30.77 12.21 13.04
N GLN A 209 -30.22 11.05 13.42
CA GLN A 209 -30.99 9.93 13.95
C GLN A 209 -31.80 10.31 15.20
N ASN A 210 -31.22 11.11 16.09
CA ASN A 210 -31.88 11.51 17.34
C ASN A 210 -32.94 12.60 17.17
N LEU A 211 -32.93 13.35 16.07
CA LEU A 211 -33.90 14.41 15.80
C LEU A 211 -35.01 13.95 14.85
N PHE A 212 -34.68 13.17 13.83
CA PHE A 212 -35.59 12.83 12.73
C PHE A 212 -35.83 11.31 12.55
N GLY A 213 -35.05 10.46 13.23
CA GLY A 213 -35.11 9.00 13.08
C GLY A 213 -34.34 8.48 11.85
N GLU A 214 -34.26 7.14 11.70
CA GLU A 214 -33.49 6.51 10.61
C GLU A 214 -34.16 6.59 9.23
N ALA A 215 -35.48 6.74 9.19
CA ALA A 215 -36.26 6.77 7.94
C ALA A 215 -36.24 8.16 7.25
N ALA A 216 -35.84 9.21 7.97
CA ALA A 216 -35.77 10.56 7.42
C ALA A 216 -34.59 10.72 6.44
N PRO A 217 -34.68 11.65 5.47
CA PRO A 217 -33.63 11.82 4.48
C PRO A 217 -32.35 12.40 5.10
N PHE A 218 -31.22 11.71 4.89
CA PHE A 218 -29.88 12.22 5.22
C PHE A 218 -29.07 12.40 3.94
N VAL A 219 -28.97 13.65 3.51
CA VAL A 219 -28.31 14.02 2.26
C VAL A 219 -26.90 14.48 2.57
N VAL A 220 -25.89 13.86 1.95
CA VAL A 220 -24.49 14.26 2.11
C VAL A 220 -23.98 14.85 0.80
N VAL A 221 -23.28 15.98 0.90
CA VAL A 221 -22.64 16.66 -0.23
C VAL A 221 -21.19 17.03 0.11
N ASP A 222 -20.27 16.91 -0.85
CA ASP A 222 -18.85 17.32 -0.69
C ASP A 222 -18.68 18.77 -1.18
N GLY A 223 -18.20 19.64 -0.29
CA GLY A 223 -17.94 21.05 -0.55
C GLY A 223 -17.09 21.28 -1.80
N ARG A 224 -16.10 20.41 -2.07
CA ARG A 224 -15.22 20.51 -3.26
C ARG A 224 -15.93 20.27 -4.58
N ARG A 225 -17.09 19.63 -4.55
CA ARG A 225 -17.93 19.37 -5.74
C ARG A 225 -19.19 20.20 -5.73
N PHE A 226 -19.39 21.01 -4.69
CA PHE A 226 -20.62 21.74 -4.46
C PHE A 226 -20.87 22.77 -5.56
N ASP A 227 -19.86 23.56 -5.92
CA ASP A 227 -19.96 24.58 -6.97
C ASP A 227 -20.31 23.95 -8.35
N GLN A 228 -19.71 22.81 -8.68
CA GLN A 228 -19.93 22.15 -9.98
C GLN A 228 -21.32 21.51 -10.11
N GLN A 229 -21.88 21.05 -8.99
CA GLN A 229 -23.06 20.19 -8.97
C GLN A 229 -24.33 20.92 -8.54
N TRP A 230 -24.24 21.94 -7.68
CA TRP A 230 -25.40 22.46 -6.96
C TRP A 230 -25.63 23.97 -7.10
N GLU A 231 -24.71 24.71 -7.74
CA GLU A 231 -24.79 26.17 -7.86
C GLU A 231 -26.12 26.68 -8.46
N LYS A 232 -26.73 25.92 -9.37
CA LYS A 232 -27.99 26.29 -10.05
C LYS A 232 -29.21 25.48 -9.58
N MET A 233 -29.05 24.63 -8.57
CA MET A 233 -30.07 23.65 -8.15
C MET A 233 -30.31 23.60 -6.64
N TYR A 234 -30.02 24.69 -5.92
CA TYR A 234 -30.19 24.74 -4.47
C TYR A 234 -31.61 24.36 -4.02
N ASP A 235 -32.63 24.89 -4.69
CA ASP A 235 -34.03 24.62 -4.33
C ASP A 235 -34.33 23.12 -4.30
N LYS A 236 -33.88 22.40 -5.33
CA LYS A 236 -34.03 20.94 -5.41
C LYS A 236 -33.20 20.19 -4.37
N LEU A 237 -32.01 20.69 -3.99
CA LEU A 237 -31.19 20.07 -2.95
C LEU A 237 -31.90 20.10 -1.58
N PHE A 238 -32.45 21.25 -1.23
CA PHE A 238 -33.19 21.43 0.02
C PHE A 238 -34.52 20.66 0.01
N ASP A 239 -35.17 20.52 -1.13
CA ASP A 239 -36.36 19.68 -1.28
C ASP A 239 -36.07 18.19 -1.06
N VAL A 240 -34.93 17.69 -1.56
CA VAL A 240 -34.52 16.29 -1.34
C VAL A 240 -34.17 16.02 0.14
N ALA A 241 -33.62 17.02 0.84
CA ALA A 241 -33.32 16.92 2.26
C ALA A 241 -34.53 17.25 3.18
N ALA A 242 -35.67 17.63 2.61
CA ALA A 242 -36.82 18.10 3.37
C ALA A 242 -37.32 17.05 4.38
N GLY A 243 -37.61 17.48 5.60
CA GLY A 243 -37.99 16.60 6.71
C GLY A 243 -36.82 15.86 7.37
N GLY A 244 -35.58 16.10 6.93
CA GLY A 244 -34.39 15.45 7.48
C GLY A 244 -33.20 16.39 7.61
N THR A 245 -32.04 15.99 7.08
CA THR A 245 -30.78 16.70 7.30
C THR A 245 -29.92 16.78 6.03
N LEU A 246 -29.40 17.98 5.75
CA LEU A 246 -28.39 18.23 4.73
C LEU A 246 -27.02 18.38 5.41
N PHE A 247 -26.12 17.42 5.18
CA PHE A 247 -24.75 17.46 5.67
C PHE A 247 -23.78 17.89 4.57
N ILE A 248 -23.15 19.06 4.75
CA ILE A 248 -22.18 19.63 3.83
C ILE A 248 -20.78 19.35 4.38
N GLN A 249 -20.06 18.45 3.72
CA GLN A 249 -18.66 18.16 4.04
C GLN A 249 -17.78 19.30 3.59
N GLU A 250 -16.87 19.73 4.46
CA GLU A 250 -15.79 20.66 4.15
C GLU A 250 -16.35 21.94 3.51
N ILE A 251 -17.28 22.56 4.25
CA ILE A 251 -18.05 23.74 3.83
C ILE A 251 -17.16 24.94 3.47
N ASP A 252 -15.93 24.96 3.97
CA ASP A 252 -14.91 25.96 3.67
C ASP A 252 -14.24 25.80 2.29
N ASP A 253 -14.41 24.65 1.63
CA ASP A 253 -13.92 24.41 0.26
C ASP A 253 -14.91 24.88 -0.82
N ILE A 254 -16.09 25.38 -0.43
CA ILE A 254 -17.07 26.00 -1.32
C ILE A 254 -16.59 27.38 -1.77
N SER A 255 -16.82 27.76 -3.03
CA SER A 255 -16.43 29.09 -3.53
C SER A 255 -17.08 30.24 -2.72
N PRO A 256 -16.41 31.40 -2.55
CA PRO A 256 -16.96 32.55 -1.82
C PRO A 256 -18.33 33.03 -2.30
N GLN A 257 -18.56 33.04 -3.62
CA GLN A 257 -19.82 33.47 -4.22
C GLN A 257 -20.96 32.50 -3.86
N THR A 258 -20.68 31.20 -3.92
CA THR A 258 -21.64 30.16 -3.55
C THR A 258 -21.90 30.13 -2.04
N GLN A 259 -20.90 30.42 -1.20
CA GLN A 259 -21.12 30.57 0.25
C GLN A 259 -22.10 31.70 0.57
N LEU A 260 -22.01 32.84 -0.13
CA LEU A 260 -22.96 33.96 0.03
C LEU A 260 -24.37 33.56 -0.43
N ALA A 261 -24.50 32.90 -1.58
CA ALA A 261 -25.79 32.41 -2.07
C ALA A 261 -26.42 31.41 -1.09
N LEU A 262 -25.62 30.46 -0.57
CA LEU A 262 -26.05 29.50 0.44
C LEU A 262 -26.51 30.20 1.73
N ALA A 263 -25.77 31.21 2.20
CA ALA A 263 -26.15 32.01 3.36
C ALA A 263 -27.48 32.75 3.16
N GLN A 264 -27.70 33.33 1.98
CA GLN A 264 -28.95 33.99 1.62
C GLN A 264 -30.13 33.01 1.65
N ILE A 265 -29.96 31.80 1.09
CA ILE A 265 -31.02 30.78 1.06
C ILE A 265 -31.35 30.28 2.48
N ILE A 266 -30.33 30.04 3.29
CA ILE A 266 -30.50 29.61 4.69
C ILE A 266 -31.23 30.69 5.51
N LYS A 267 -31.00 31.98 5.25
CA LYS A 267 -31.66 33.10 5.95
C LYS A 267 -33.06 33.42 5.41
N ALA A 268 -33.27 33.34 4.10
CA ALA A 268 -34.49 33.81 3.43
C ALA A 268 -35.67 32.83 3.55
N ARG A 269 -35.41 31.54 3.82
CA ARG A 269 -36.47 30.53 3.96
C ARG A 269 -36.39 29.84 5.31
N PRO A 270 -37.52 29.59 6.00
CA PRO A 270 -37.55 28.56 7.03
C PRO A 270 -37.23 27.23 6.34
N LEU A 271 -35.99 26.77 6.47
CA LEU A 271 -35.55 25.54 5.81
C LEU A 271 -36.39 24.37 6.30
N LYS A 272 -36.87 23.54 5.37
CA LYS A 272 -37.58 22.30 5.67
C LYS A 272 -36.66 21.20 6.24
N CYS A 273 -35.36 21.46 6.38
CA CYS A 273 -34.36 20.51 6.83
C CYS A 273 -33.31 21.18 7.72
N LEU A 274 -32.66 20.38 8.58
CA LEU A 274 -31.50 20.82 9.35
C LEU A 274 -30.24 20.84 8.47
N VAL A 275 -29.48 21.94 8.49
CA VAL A 275 -28.18 22.00 7.81
C VAL A 275 -27.06 21.76 8.82
N ILE A 276 -26.19 20.80 8.50
CA ILE A 276 -24.97 20.53 9.27
C ILE A 276 -23.77 20.77 8.35
N GLY A 277 -22.90 21.72 8.71
CA GLY A 277 -21.64 21.94 8.01
C GLY A 277 -20.49 21.25 8.74
N SER A 278 -19.50 20.72 8.02
CA SER A 278 -18.21 20.35 8.63
C SER A 278 -17.07 21.23 8.18
N LEU A 279 -16.19 21.56 9.13
CA LEU A 279 -14.99 22.36 8.88
C LEU A 279 -13.76 21.61 9.38
N GLN A 280 -12.75 21.48 8.52
CA GLN A 280 -11.49 20.84 8.89
C GLN A 280 -10.54 21.84 9.53
N ILE A 281 -10.21 21.63 10.81
CA ILE A 281 -9.18 22.44 11.50
C ILE A 281 -7.80 21.93 11.06
N GLN A 282 -7.01 22.76 10.37
CA GLN A 282 -5.60 22.48 10.06
C GLN A 282 -4.69 23.39 10.90
N GLN A 283 -3.68 22.80 11.57
CA GLN A 283 -2.79 23.49 12.52
C GLN A 283 -1.91 24.62 11.93
N ARG A 284 -1.97 24.94 10.63
CA ARG A 284 -1.02 25.88 10.00
C ARG A 284 -1.58 26.92 9.03
N VAL A 285 -2.86 26.90 8.67
CA VAL A 285 -3.48 27.97 7.85
C VAL A 285 -4.94 28.10 8.26
N THR A 286 -5.23 29.01 9.18
CA THR A 286 -6.62 29.41 9.48
C THR A 286 -6.70 30.91 9.53
N GLU A 287 -6.50 31.53 8.37
CA GLU A 287 -7.11 32.84 8.10
C GLU A 287 -8.19 32.61 7.02
N GLN A 288 -9.44 32.58 7.52
CA GLN A 288 -10.69 32.90 6.85
C GLN A 288 -10.90 32.37 5.41
N LYS A 289 -11.34 31.12 5.28
CA LYS A 289 -12.03 30.64 4.06
C LYS A 289 -13.56 30.72 4.12
N LEU A 290 -14.16 30.74 5.32
CA LEU A 290 -15.61 30.78 5.49
C LEU A 290 -16.10 32.23 5.62
N GLN A 291 -17.01 32.63 4.75
CA GLN A 291 -17.61 33.97 4.74
C GLN A 291 -18.38 34.24 6.04
N PRO A 292 -18.28 35.46 6.62
CA PRO A 292 -18.97 35.83 7.86
C PRO A 292 -20.49 35.60 7.80
N GLU A 293 -21.11 35.86 6.65
CA GLU A 293 -22.54 35.74 6.41
C GLU A 293 -23.02 34.30 6.55
N LEU A 294 -22.25 33.36 6.02
CA LEU A 294 -22.54 31.92 6.10
C LEU A 294 -22.27 31.41 7.51
N LYS A 295 -21.18 31.85 8.14
CA LYS A 295 -20.86 31.47 9.53
C LYS A 295 -21.97 31.87 10.49
N ALA A 296 -22.57 33.05 10.30
CA ALA A 296 -23.70 33.53 11.11
C ALA A 296 -24.97 32.66 10.97
N CYS A 297 -25.08 31.83 9.94
CA CYS A 297 -26.21 30.92 9.74
C CYS A 297 -26.15 29.66 10.62
N PHE A 298 -24.99 29.38 11.24
CA PHE A 298 -24.78 28.22 12.13
C PHE A 298 -24.78 28.68 13.59
N TYR A 299 -25.93 28.58 14.25
CA TYR A 299 -26.06 28.98 15.65
C TYR A 299 -25.25 28.07 16.58
N HIS A 300 -25.27 26.76 16.30
CA HIS A 300 -24.59 25.77 17.10
C HIS A 300 -23.22 25.45 16.53
N HIS A 301 -22.21 25.42 17.40
CA HIS A 301 -20.86 25.00 17.07
C HIS A 301 -20.44 23.85 17.97
N TYR A 302 -19.85 22.80 17.40
CA TYR A 302 -19.30 21.68 18.16
C TYR A 302 -17.94 21.28 17.62
N THR A 303 -16.92 21.34 18.48
CA THR A 303 -15.55 21.00 18.11
C THR A 303 -15.21 19.61 18.62
N ILE A 304 -15.03 18.67 17.70
CA ILE A 304 -14.58 17.31 18.03
C ILE A 304 -13.07 17.34 18.27
N THR A 305 -12.68 17.13 19.53
CA THR A 305 -11.26 17.07 19.91
C THR A 305 -10.56 15.89 19.22
N PRO A 306 -9.30 16.05 18.77
CA PRO A 306 -8.49 14.96 18.21
C PRO A 306 -8.35 13.78 19.18
N LEU A 307 -8.26 12.55 18.63
CA LEU A 307 -8.25 11.32 19.44
C LEU A 307 -7.08 11.26 20.44
N ARG A 308 -5.96 11.91 20.10
CA ARG A 308 -4.77 12.03 20.97
C ARG A 308 -4.99 12.83 22.24
N ASP A 309 -5.98 13.72 22.27
CA ASP A 309 -6.29 14.58 23.42
C ASP A 309 -7.40 13.94 24.27
N ARG A 310 -8.15 12.98 23.71
CA ARG A 310 -9.19 12.17 24.37
C ARG A 310 -8.84 10.67 24.43
N LYS A 311 -7.61 10.34 24.84
CA LYS A 311 -7.11 8.94 24.87
C LYS A 311 -7.96 7.97 25.71
N ARG A 312 -8.69 8.48 26.71
CA ARG A 312 -9.62 7.68 27.53
C ARG A 312 -10.77 7.08 26.73
N ASP A 313 -11.07 7.62 25.55
CA ASP A 313 -12.11 7.11 24.66
C ASP A 313 -11.63 5.90 23.86
N ILE A 314 -10.31 5.71 23.68
CA ILE A 314 -9.74 4.68 22.82
C ILE A 314 -10.19 3.26 23.22
N PRO A 315 -10.14 2.83 24.50
CA PRO A 315 -10.57 1.49 24.88
C PRO A 315 -12.07 1.27 24.64
N VAL A 316 -12.90 2.28 24.91
CA VAL A 316 -14.37 2.22 24.73
C VAL A 316 -14.72 2.15 23.24
N LEU A 317 -14.11 3.01 22.43
CA LEU A 317 -14.22 2.97 20.97
C LEU A 317 -13.78 1.61 20.43
N ALA A 318 -12.64 1.10 20.90
CA ALA A 318 -12.10 -0.16 20.41
C ALA A 318 -13.03 -1.34 20.71
N GLN A 319 -13.57 -1.40 21.93
CA GLN A 319 -14.53 -2.42 22.32
C GLN A 319 -15.80 -2.35 21.45
N GLY A 320 -16.41 -1.17 21.30
CA GLY A 320 -17.64 -1.01 20.50
C GLY A 320 -17.44 -1.37 19.02
N ILE A 321 -16.29 -1.02 18.43
CA ILE A 321 -15.94 -1.40 17.06
C ILE A 321 -15.82 -2.93 16.94
N LEU A 322 -15.10 -3.58 17.88
CA LEU A 322 -14.89 -5.02 17.86
C LEU A 322 -16.19 -5.80 18.10
N GLU A 323 -17.09 -5.33 18.97
CA GLU A 323 -18.41 -5.92 19.19
C GLU A 323 -19.26 -5.90 17.93
N LYS A 324 -19.30 -4.76 17.24
CA LYS A 324 -20.07 -4.64 16.00
C LYS A 324 -19.49 -5.48 14.87
N LEU A 325 -18.16 -5.55 14.77
CA LEU A 325 -17.48 -6.45 13.83
C LEU A 325 -17.77 -7.92 14.14
N ALA A 326 -17.78 -8.29 15.41
CA ALA A 326 -18.09 -9.64 15.88
C ALA A 326 -19.53 -10.02 15.54
N GLN A 327 -20.49 -9.11 15.78
CA GLN A 327 -21.90 -9.29 15.42
C GLN A 327 -22.08 -9.48 13.90
N LYS A 328 -21.46 -8.61 13.08
CA LYS A 328 -21.54 -8.67 11.62
C LYS A 328 -20.94 -9.94 11.01
N ASN A 329 -19.92 -10.51 11.65
CA ASN A 329 -19.22 -11.70 11.17
C ASN A 329 -19.61 -12.98 11.93
N HIS A 330 -20.66 -12.93 12.75
CA HIS A 330 -21.15 -14.07 13.55
C HIS A 330 -20.05 -14.76 14.38
N ARG A 331 -19.18 -13.97 15.01
CA ARG A 331 -18.04 -14.45 15.83
C ARG A 331 -18.11 -13.88 17.24
N LYS A 332 -17.43 -14.51 18.22
CA LYS A 332 -17.20 -13.93 19.55
C LYS A 332 -16.34 -12.67 19.47
N THR A 333 -16.65 -11.67 20.29
CA THR A 333 -15.86 -10.43 20.40
C THR A 333 -14.46 -10.74 20.92
N PRO A 334 -13.39 -10.39 20.18
CA PRO A 334 -12.03 -10.60 20.65
C PRO A 334 -11.63 -9.57 21.72
N ILE A 335 -10.82 -10.00 22.68
CA ILE A 335 -10.30 -9.19 23.79
C ILE A 335 -8.92 -8.66 23.41
N LEU A 336 -8.68 -7.36 23.63
CA LEU A 336 -7.35 -6.77 23.46
C LEU A 336 -6.46 -7.11 24.67
N THR A 337 -5.21 -7.53 24.45
CA THR A 337 -4.25 -7.68 25.57
C THR A 337 -3.94 -6.31 26.20
N SER A 338 -3.42 -6.31 27.43
CA SER A 338 -3.09 -5.07 28.16
C SER A 338 -2.08 -4.21 27.38
N GLU A 339 -1.15 -4.85 26.70
CA GLU A 339 -0.05 -4.27 25.94
C GLU A 339 -0.53 -3.80 24.57
N ALA A 340 -1.43 -4.55 23.93
CA ALA A 340 -2.17 -4.11 22.75
C ALA A 340 -2.93 -2.82 23.05
N THR A 341 -3.66 -2.79 24.18
CA THR A 341 -4.37 -1.61 24.67
C THR A 341 -3.40 -0.46 24.98
N GLN A 342 -2.29 -0.72 25.65
CA GLN A 342 -1.26 0.27 25.92
C GLN A 342 -0.63 0.82 24.64
N LEU A 343 -0.43 -0.03 23.63
CA LEU A 343 0.05 0.38 22.31
C LEU A 343 -0.95 1.32 21.62
N LEU A 344 -2.24 0.95 21.59
CA LEU A 344 -3.31 1.81 21.08
C LEU A 344 -3.35 3.16 21.82
N LEU A 345 -3.20 3.17 23.14
CA LEU A 345 -3.17 4.38 23.97
C LEU A 345 -1.90 5.23 23.75
N SER A 346 -0.76 4.58 23.48
CA SER A 346 0.51 5.28 23.25
C SER A 346 0.55 6.00 21.90
N HIS A 347 -0.21 5.52 20.91
CA HIS A 347 -0.24 6.07 19.56
C HIS A 347 -0.85 7.49 19.50
N HIS A 348 -0.36 8.32 18.57
CA HIS A 348 -0.74 9.74 18.46
C HIS A 348 -1.84 10.03 17.43
N TYR A 349 -2.18 9.08 16.55
CA TYR A 349 -3.25 9.18 15.55
C TYR A 349 -3.28 10.45 14.68
N ARG A 350 -2.11 11.04 14.41
CA ARG A 350 -2.01 12.31 13.65
C ARG A 350 -2.49 12.20 12.20
N GLN A 351 -2.57 11.00 11.65
CA GLN A 351 -2.88 10.78 10.23
C GLN A 351 -4.37 10.57 9.98
N GLY A 352 -5.10 9.97 10.93
CA GLY A 352 -6.50 9.64 10.70
C GLY A 352 -7.40 9.52 11.93
N ASN A 353 -6.95 9.94 13.13
CA ASN A 353 -7.77 9.95 14.35
C ASN A 353 -8.57 8.64 14.55
N VAL A 354 -9.90 8.71 14.59
CA VAL A 354 -10.79 7.55 14.80
C VAL A 354 -10.85 6.66 13.55
N THR A 355 -10.76 7.24 12.35
CA THR A 355 -10.69 6.46 11.10
C THR A 355 -9.48 5.53 11.08
N GLU A 356 -8.32 6.01 11.56
CA GLU A 356 -7.13 5.19 11.69
C GLU A 356 -7.32 4.07 12.72
N LEU A 357 -7.95 4.37 13.86
CA LEU A 357 -8.28 3.35 14.87
C LEU A 357 -9.19 2.25 14.31
N ILE A 358 -10.27 2.61 13.61
CA ILE A 358 -11.20 1.67 12.97
C ILE A 358 -10.43 0.74 12.01
N GLN A 359 -9.61 1.30 11.11
CA GLN A 359 -8.84 0.51 10.14
C GLN A 359 -7.84 -0.45 10.81
N VAL A 360 -7.23 -0.02 11.93
CA VAL A 360 -6.34 -0.87 12.71
C VAL A 360 -7.12 -2.02 13.34
N LEU A 361 -8.28 -1.76 13.93
CA LEU A 361 -9.10 -2.77 14.60
C LEU A 361 -9.79 -3.73 13.64
N GLU A 362 -10.37 -3.25 12.54
CA GLU A 362 -10.95 -4.08 11.47
C GLU A 362 -9.94 -5.13 11.00
N ARG A 363 -8.73 -4.68 10.64
CA ARG A 363 -7.66 -5.57 10.22
C ARG A 363 -7.21 -6.50 11.34
N SER A 364 -7.03 -5.98 12.56
CA SER A 364 -6.61 -6.81 13.69
C SER A 364 -7.63 -7.93 13.97
N PHE A 365 -8.92 -7.63 13.83
CA PHE A 365 -10.02 -8.59 13.95
C PHE A 365 -9.93 -9.72 12.92
N PHE A 366 -9.67 -9.40 11.65
CA PHE A 366 -9.50 -10.42 10.60
C PHE A 366 -8.18 -11.20 10.71
N LEU A 367 -7.12 -10.59 11.23
CA LEU A 367 -5.83 -11.26 11.44
C LEU A 367 -5.79 -12.14 12.71
N ALA A 368 -6.66 -11.86 13.68
CA ALA A 368 -6.76 -12.62 14.91
C ALA A 368 -7.40 -14.00 14.64
N SER A 369 -6.59 -15.04 14.81
CA SER A 369 -7.04 -16.45 14.71
C SER A 369 -7.79 -16.90 15.99
N GLU A 370 -7.66 -16.15 17.09
CA GLU A 370 -8.23 -16.43 18.42
C GLU A 370 -9.18 -15.31 18.88
N ASN A 371 -9.85 -15.49 20.01
CA ASN A 371 -10.65 -14.43 20.66
C ASN A 371 -9.77 -13.39 21.39
N THR A 372 -8.49 -13.26 21.01
CA THR A 372 -7.56 -12.29 21.57
C THR A 372 -6.80 -11.56 20.47
N ILE A 373 -6.60 -10.25 20.64
CA ILE A 373 -5.80 -9.40 19.76
C ILE A 373 -4.58 -8.94 20.56
N GLY A 374 -3.40 -9.42 20.19
CA GLY A 374 -2.13 -9.06 20.81
C GLY A 374 -1.31 -8.05 19.98
N LEU A 375 -0.10 -7.76 20.44
CA LEU A 375 0.83 -6.83 19.78
C LEU A 375 1.19 -7.22 18.34
N GLU A 376 1.12 -8.51 18.00
CA GLU A 376 1.48 -9.00 16.66
C GLU A 376 0.40 -8.73 15.60
N GLN A 377 -0.83 -8.44 16.01
CA GLN A 377 -1.95 -8.18 15.11
C GLN A 377 -2.24 -6.68 14.95
N ILE A 378 -1.72 -5.84 15.86
CA ILE A 378 -1.87 -4.39 15.80
C ILE A 378 -0.73 -3.76 15.01
N PHE A 379 -1.06 -3.26 13.82
CA PHE A 379 -0.10 -2.62 12.94
C PHE A 379 -0.32 -1.11 12.84
N PHE A 380 0.58 -0.36 13.46
CA PHE A 380 0.64 1.10 13.37
C PHE A 380 1.74 1.59 12.41
N GLY A 381 1.52 2.79 11.89
CA GLY A 381 2.54 3.59 11.22
C GLY A 381 2.45 3.60 9.70
N PRO A 382 3.35 4.35 9.05
CA PRO A 382 3.38 4.43 7.60
C PRO A 382 3.69 3.05 7.04
N THR A 383 2.99 2.69 5.97
CA THR A 383 3.31 1.50 5.20
C THR A 383 4.71 1.56 4.60
N SER A 384 5.23 0.42 4.16
CA SER A 384 6.53 0.35 3.49
C SER A 384 6.56 1.33 2.31
N GLU A 385 7.45 2.32 2.34
CA GLU A 385 7.60 3.25 1.22
C GLU A 385 8.33 2.56 0.06
N GLN A 386 7.79 2.70 -1.15
CA GLN A 386 8.49 2.32 -2.37
C GLN A 386 9.51 3.41 -2.72
N VAL A 387 10.68 3.37 -2.08
CA VAL A 387 11.72 4.37 -2.34
C VAL A 387 12.63 3.91 -3.48
N GLY A 388 12.97 4.81 -4.42
CA GLY A 388 14.09 4.72 -5.39
C GLY A 388 14.00 3.61 -6.46
N HIS A 389 15.00 3.57 -7.34
CA HIS A 389 15.09 2.56 -8.40
C HIS A 389 15.29 1.16 -7.80
N LYS A 390 14.41 0.24 -8.17
CA LYS A 390 14.39 -1.17 -7.77
C LYS A 390 14.06 -2.00 -8.99
N ILE A 391 14.65 -3.18 -9.09
CA ILE A 391 14.32 -4.13 -10.15
C ILE A 391 13.45 -5.22 -9.51
N ASN A 392 12.17 -5.28 -9.88
CA ASN A 392 11.28 -6.34 -9.40
C ASN A 392 11.56 -7.61 -10.20
N LEU A 393 12.16 -8.61 -9.56
CA LEU A 393 12.51 -9.90 -10.15
C LEU A 393 11.28 -10.69 -10.59
N LEU A 394 10.11 -10.45 -9.98
CA LEU A 394 8.86 -11.10 -10.40
C LEU A 394 8.35 -10.64 -11.77
N ARG A 395 8.95 -9.60 -12.37
CA ARG A 395 8.64 -9.22 -13.76
C ARG A 395 9.25 -10.18 -14.78
N TRP A 396 10.21 -11.01 -14.37
CA TRP A 396 10.83 -12.00 -15.25
C TRP A 396 10.14 -13.36 -15.09
N PRO A 397 9.63 -13.95 -16.19
CA PRO A 397 8.83 -15.19 -16.14
C PRO A 397 9.53 -16.36 -15.45
N PHE A 398 10.86 -16.45 -15.58
CA PHE A 398 11.65 -17.47 -14.91
C PHE A 398 11.53 -17.38 -13.38
N PHE A 399 11.76 -16.19 -12.80
CA PHE A 399 11.73 -15.97 -11.36
C PHE A 399 10.31 -16.02 -10.81
N GLU A 400 9.34 -15.48 -11.56
CA GLU A 400 7.93 -15.59 -11.21
C GLU A 400 7.49 -17.05 -11.10
N ASN A 401 7.77 -17.85 -12.13
CA ASN A 401 7.40 -19.27 -12.14
C ASN A 401 8.14 -20.04 -11.05
N LEU A 402 9.43 -19.78 -10.82
CA LEU A 402 10.22 -20.45 -9.78
C LEU A 402 9.63 -20.18 -8.38
N LEU A 403 9.27 -18.93 -8.09
CA LEU A 403 8.79 -18.51 -6.77
C LEU A 403 7.30 -18.84 -6.55
N LYS A 404 6.45 -18.73 -7.58
CA LYS A 404 5.01 -19.08 -7.52
C LYS A 404 4.80 -20.60 -7.46
N LYS A 405 5.51 -21.42 -8.27
CA LYS A 405 5.42 -22.89 -8.20
C LYS A 405 5.84 -23.41 -6.82
N GLY A 406 6.86 -22.79 -6.22
CA GLY A 406 7.23 -23.03 -4.83
C GLY A 406 7.71 -24.44 -4.50
N THR A 407 8.13 -25.24 -5.49
CA THR A 407 8.66 -26.61 -5.33
C THR A 407 10.16 -26.64 -5.01
N PHE A 408 10.91 -25.67 -5.53
CA PHE A 408 12.37 -25.59 -5.37
C PHE A 408 12.82 -25.43 -3.92
N LEU A 409 12.20 -24.52 -3.15
CA LEU A 409 12.57 -24.28 -1.75
C LEU A 409 12.26 -25.48 -0.83
N PRO A 410 11.08 -26.14 -0.91
CA PRO A 410 10.84 -27.40 -0.21
C PRO A 410 11.84 -28.51 -0.56
N TRP A 411 12.24 -28.63 -1.83
CA TRP A 411 13.25 -29.62 -2.24
C TRP A 411 14.62 -29.35 -1.58
N LEU A 412 15.11 -28.11 -1.64
CA LEU A 412 16.35 -27.70 -0.95
C LEU A 412 16.28 -27.94 0.57
N ARG A 413 15.14 -27.65 1.21
CA ARG A 413 14.92 -27.90 2.64
C ARG A 413 15.05 -29.38 3.00
N ARG A 414 14.49 -30.28 2.18
CA ARG A 414 14.59 -31.73 2.41
C ARG A 414 16.04 -32.21 2.29
N ILE A 415 16.75 -31.78 1.24
CA ILE A 415 18.17 -32.12 1.06
C ILE A 415 19.00 -31.62 2.23
N SER A 416 18.81 -30.35 2.63
CA SER A 416 19.54 -29.78 3.76
C SER A 416 19.26 -30.53 5.07
N ALA A 417 18.02 -30.95 5.32
CA ALA A 417 17.68 -31.76 6.50
C ALA A 417 18.32 -33.16 6.46
N VAL A 418 18.29 -33.84 5.32
CA VAL A 418 18.92 -35.16 5.16
C VAL A 418 20.43 -35.07 5.38
N LEU A 419 21.11 -34.13 4.71
CA LEU A 419 22.54 -33.90 4.90
C LEU A 419 22.88 -33.58 6.35
N PHE A 420 22.05 -32.80 7.04
CA PHE A 420 22.24 -32.47 8.44
C PHE A 420 22.20 -33.71 9.34
N PHE A 421 21.24 -34.62 9.16
CA PHE A 421 21.18 -35.87 9.91
C PHE A 421 22.34 -36.81 9.58
N LEU A 422 22.75 -36.91 8.32
CA LEU A 422 23.91 -37.72 7.91
C LEU A 422 25.20 -37.21 8.56
N VAL A 423 25.40 -35.89 8.61
CA VAL A 423 26.56 -35.28 9.26
C VAL A 423 26.58 -35.58 10.76
N ILE A 424 25.45 -35.43 11.46
CA ILE A 424 25.36 -35.75 12.89
C ILE A 424 25.61 -37.24 13.14
N ALA A 425 24.98 -38.12 12.36
CA ALA A 425 25.14 -39.56 12.49
C ALA A 425 26.59 -40.00 12.25
N GLY A 426 27.24 -39.46 11.21
CA GLY A 426 28.65 -39.70 10.94
C GLY A 426 29.54 -39.30 12.12
N MET A 427 29.29 -38.14 12.73
CA MET A 427 30.05 -37.65 13.87
C MET A 427 29.84 -38.50 15.14
N LEU A 428 28.63 -39.00 15.40
CA LEU A 428 28.30 -39.78 16.59
C LEU A 428 28.72 -41.25 16.48
N PHE A 429 28.37 -41.91 15.39
CA PHE A 429 28.54 -43.36 15.24
C PHE A 429 29.85 -43.75 14.57
N SER A 430 30.51 -42.82 13.88
CA SER A 430 31.78 -43.09 13.17
C SER A 430 32.76 -41.92 13.33
N PRO A 431 33.17 -41.56 14.56
CA PRO A 431 34.04 -40.41 14.82
C PRO A 431 35.40 -40.53 14.11
N HIS A 432 35.98 -41.72 14.01
CA HIS A 432 37.25 -41.96 13.32
C HIS A 432 37.15 -41.64 11.82
N LEU A 433 36.08 -42.12 11.14
CA LEU A 433 35.83 -41.83 9.73
C LEU A 433 35.55 -40.33 9.52
N SER A 434 34.82 -39.69 10.44
CA SER A 434 34.54 -38.26 10.40
C SER A 434 35.81 -37.40 10.48
N ILE A 435 36.85 -37.88 11.16
CA ILE A 435 38.16 -37.21 11.23
C ILE A 435 38.92 -37.37 9.90
N ILE A 436 38.98 -38.58 9.36
CA ILE A 436 39.68 -38.86 8.09
C ILE A 436 39.02 -38.10 6.93
N MET A 437 37.69 -38.17 6.84
CA MET A 437 36.92 -37.50 5.79
C MET A 437 36.69 -36.00 6.07
N LYS A 438 37.21 -35.48 7.19
CA LYS A 438 37.09 -34.07 7.59
C LYS A 438 35.63 -33.55 7.53
N ILE A 439 34.67 -34.38 7.91
CA ILE A 439 33.22 -34.09 7.76
C ILE A 439 32.83 -32.82 8.54
N PHE A 440 33.41 -32.63 9.73
CA PHE A 440 33.17 -31.43 10.55
C PHE A 440 33.71 -30.14 9.91
N THR A 441 34.66 -30.26 8.98
CA THR A 441 35.18 -29.12 8.21
C THR A 441 34.13 -28.59 7.23
N LEU A 442 33.13 -29.38 6.83
CA LEU A 442 31.98 -28.86 6.07
C LEU A 442 31.14 -27.89 6.91
N VAL A 443 30.96 -28.18 8.21
CA VAL A 443 30.18 -27.35 9.14
C VAL A 443 30.91 -26.03 9.43
N TRP A 444 32.17 -26.12 9.86
CA TRP A 444 32.91 -24.95 10.33
C TRP A 444 33.73 -24.24 9.25
N GLY A 445 34.18 -24.96 8.23
CA GLY A 445 35.04 -24.43 7.16
C GLY A 445 34.28 -23.98 5.91
N ILE A 446 33.05 -24.44 5.69
CA ILE A 446 32.23 -24.06 4.53
C ILE A 446 30.93 -23.40 4.96
N TRP A 447 30.10 -24.10 5.75
CA TRP A 447 28.77 -23.62 6.10
C TRP A 447 28.79 -22.32 6.91
N TRP A 448 29.63 -22.26 7.94
CA TRP A 448 29.71 -21.10 8.81
C TRP A 448 30.28 -19.84 8.12
N PRO A 449 31.41 -19.88 7.37
CA PRO A 449 31.86 -18.76 6.55
C PRO A 449 30.83 -18.35 5.49
N ALA A 450 30.17 -19.31 4.84
CA ALA A 450 29.14 -19.02 3.83
C ALA A 450 27.96 -18.23 4.44
N LEU A 451 27.53 -18.56 5.65
CA LEU A 451 26.50 -17.80 6.37
C LEU A 451 26.89 -16.33 6.58
N ALA A 452 28.13 -16.10 7.04
CA ALA A 452 28.64 -14.74 7.28
C ALA A 452 28.82 -13.95 5.99
N ILE A 453 29.32 -14.59 4.93
CA ILE A 453 29.62 -13.93 3.64
C ILE A 453 28.37 -13.70 2.80
N LEU A 454 27.41 -14.63 2.76
CA LEU A 454 26.24 -14.54 1.87
C LEU A 454 25.08 -13.74 2.46
N SER A 455 24.95 -13.68 3.79
CA SER A 455 23.82 -13.00 4.45
C SER A 455 23.71 -11.50 4.13
N PRO A 456 24.79 -10.71 3.96
CA PRO A 456 24.71 -9.32 3.52
C PRO A 456 24.23 -9.14 2.09
N PHE A 457 24.13 -10.20 1.28
CA PHE A 457 23.69 -10.13 -0.12
C PHE A 457 22.31 -10.76 -0.29
N LEU A 458 22.14 -11.98 0.20
CA LEU A 458 20.93 -12.79 0.04
C LEU A 458 19.93 -12.63 1.20
N GLY A 459 20.27 -11.84 2.22
CA GLY A 459 19.44 -11.67 3.40
C GLY A 459 19.31 -12.98 4.20
N ARG A 460 18.14 -13.20 4.79
CA ARG A 460 17.87 -14.38 5.63
C ARG A 460 17.42 -15.63 4.84
N VAL A 461 17.69 -15.72 3.53
CA VAL A 461 17.28 -16.89 2.70
C VAL A 461 17.77 -18.21 3.31
N TRP A 462 18.95 -18.21 3.93
CA TRP A 462 19.45 -19.41 4.61
C TRP A 462 18.53 -19.91 5.72
N CYS A 463 17.87 -19.01 6.47
CA CYS A 463 16.91 -19.40 7.51
C CYS A 463 15.67 -20.12 6.94
N THR A 464 15.40 -19.98 5.64
CA THR A 464 14.36 -20.73 4.94
C THR A 464 14.80 -22.16 4.59
N ILE A 465 16.07 -22.36 4.20
CA ILE A 465 16.63 -23.68 3.84
C ILE A 465 17.13 -24.45 5.07
N CYS A 466 17.39 -23.74 6.17
CA CYS A 466 17.92 -24.24 7.43
C CYS A 466 17.29 -25.58 7.89
N PRO A 467 18.11 -26.58 8.25
CA PRO A 467 17.63 -27.89 8.66
C PRO A 467 16.82 -27.81 9.96
N PHE A 468 17.26 -26.99 10.93
CA PHE A 468 16.54 -26.76 12.18
C PHE A 468 15.09 -26.31 11.95
N SER A 469 14.89 -25.35 11.03
CA SER A 469 13.59 -24.82 10.64
C SER A 469 12.71 -25.86 9.94
N THR A 470 13.32 -26.81 9.22
CA THR A 470 12.61 -27.90 8.52
C THR A 470 12.11 -28.96 9.49
N VAL A 471 12.96 -29.45 10.39
CA VAL A 471 12.59 -30.41 11.44
C VAL A 471 11.52 -29.80 12.34
N MET A 472 11.73 -28.56 12.78
CA MET A 472 10.79 -27.82 13.61
C MET A 472 9.41 -27.69 12.93
N ASN A 473 9.36 -27.31 11.66
CA ASN A 473 8.09 -27.18 10.93
C ASN A 473 7.39 -28.54 10.70
N TYR A 474 8.14 -29.63 10.61
CA TYR A 474 7.57 -30.98 10.57
C TYR A 474 6.89 -31.33 11.90
N VAL A 475 7.55 -31.08 13.03
CA VAL A 475 6.97 -31.30 14.36
C VAL A 475 5.75 -30.42 14.57
N GLN A 476 5.84 -29.13 14.22
CA GLN A 476 4.74 -28.17 14.37
C GLN A 476 3.53 -28.46 13.47
N ASN A 477 3.70 -29.22 12.37
CA ASN A 477 2.57 -29.72 11.58
C ASN A 477 1.76 -30.79 12.31
N LYS A 478 2.43 -31.58 13.15
CA LYS A 478 1.80 -32.67 13.92
C LYS A 478 1.25 -32.17 15.26
N PHE A 479 1.96 -31.24 15.88
CA PHE A 479 1.58 -30.59 17.12
C PHE A 479 1.43 -29.09 16.86
N ASN A 480 0.19 -28.61 16.74
CA ASN A 480 -0.11 -27.22 16.42
C ASN A 480 -0.60 -26.45 17.67
N PRO A 481 0.31 -25.89 18.48
CA PRO A 481 -0.09 -25.14 19.66
C PRO A 481 -0.73 -23.80 19.27
N HIS A 482 -1.92 -23.53 19.80
CA HIS A 482 -2.59 -22.23 19.71
C HIS A 482 -2.21 -21.31 20.88
N ARG A 483 -0.93 -21.32 21.29
CA ARG A 483 -0.45 -20.52 22.42
C ARG A 483 0.48 -19.43 21.93
N SER A 484 0.10 -18.16 22.11
CA SER A 484 0.96 -17.03 21.79
C SER A 484 2.25 -17.03 22.63
N VAL A 485 3.34 -16.50 22.07
CA VAL A 485 4.61 -16.34 22.77
C VAL A 485 4.42 -15.31 23.90
N PRO A 486 4.83 -15.62 25.14
CA PRO A 486 4.81 -14.67 26.24
C PRO A 486 5.52 -13.38 25.88
N GLU A 487 4.93 -12.26 26.27
CA GLU A 487 5.39 -10.93 25.86
C GLU A 487 6.78 -10.58 26.40
N VAL A 488 7.17 -11.17 27.53
CA VAL A 488 8.54 -11.05 28.07
C VAL A 488 9.58 -11.52 27.04
N PHE A 489 9.31 -12.64 26.36
CA PHE A 489 10.23 -13.16 25.33
C PHE A 489 10.22 -12.30 24.08
N ILE A 490 9.08 -11.72 23.69
CA ILE A 490 9.00 -10.80 22.54
C ILE A 490 9.75 -9.49 22.83
N LYS A 491 9.63 -8.97 24.06
CA LYS A 491 10.23 -7.69 24.46
C LYS A 491 11.75 -7.78 24.64
N TYR A 492 12.23 -8.90 25.17
CA TYR A 492 13.65 -9.11 25.50
C TYR A 492 14.33 -10.15 24.59
N ASP A 493 13.75 -10.45 23.43
CA ASP A 493 14.32 -11.38 22.45
C ASP A 493 15.77 -11.05 22.08
N TYR A 494 16.10 -9.77 21.91
CA TYR A 494 17.45 -9.30 21.62
C TYR A 494 18.46 -9.68 22.72
N LEU A 495 18.06 -9.71 23.99
CA LEU A 495 18.94 -10.15 25.09
C LEU A 495 19.14 -11.66 25.03
N ILE A 496 18.07 -12.42 24.83
CA ILE A 496 18.13 -13.89 24.71
C ILE A 496 19.05 -14.28 23.56
N ILE A 497 18.84 -13.68 22.38
CA ILE A 497 19.68 -13.87 21.19
C ILE A 497 21.13 -13.49 21.47
N SER A 498 21.38 -12.34 22.12
CA SER A 498 22.73 -11.89 22.45
C SER A 498 23.45 -12.85 23.39
N THR A 499 22.78 -13.28 24.47
CA THR A 499 23.35 -14.21 25.46
C THR A 499 23.62 -15.58 24.85
N LEU A 500 22.68 -16.13 24.07
CA LEU A 500 22.88 -17.42 23.41
C LEU A 500 23.99 -17.34 22.35
N PHE A 501 24.11 -16.24 21.62
CA PHE A 501 25.17 -16.05 20.64
C PHE A 501 26.55 -15.99 21.30
N LEU A 502 26.67 -15.23 22.39
CA LEU A 502 27.88 -15.18 23.21
C LEU A 502 28.28 -16.56 23.75
N LEU A 503 27.30 -17.31 24.27
CA LEU A 503 27.54 -18.63 24.83
C LEU A 503 28.02 -19.60 23.75
N VAL A 504 27.38 -19.62 22.57
CA VAL A 504 27.76 -20.52 21.48
C VAL A 504 29.21 -20.27 21.04
N PHE A 505 29.60 -19.01 20.82
CA PHE A 505 30.98 -18.66 20.46
C PHE A 505 32.00 -18.96 21.56
N TRP A 506 31.62 -18.71 22.83
CA TRP A 506 32.50 -19.02 23.95
C TRP A 506 32.74 -20.52 24.08
N VAL A 507 31.69 -21.34 24.00
CA VAL A 507 31.83 -22.81 24.01
C VAL A 507 32.65 -23.26 22.81
N GLU A 508 32.41 -22.69 21.63
CA GLU A 508 33.16 -22.98 20.40
C GLU A 508 34.67 -22.85 20.58
N ILE A 509 35.11 -21.72 21.16
CA ILE A 509 36.53 -21.41 21.32
C ILE A 509 37.17 -22.18 22.48
N ILE A 510 36.47 -22.31 23.63
CA ILE A 510 37.03 -22.98 24.82
C ILE A 510 37.14 -24.50 24.65
N THR A 511 36.19 -25.11 23.94
CA THR A 511 36.16 -26.57 23.72
C THR A 511 36.93 -27.02 22.49
N ASP A 512 37.39 -26.08 21.66
CA ASP A 512 37.96 -26.33 20.33
C ASP A 512 37.07 -27.29 19.51
N MET A 513 35.75 -27.10 19.56
CA MET A 513 34.80 -28.01 18.89
C MET A 513 35.02 -28.11 17.37
N ARG A 514 35.76 -27.17 16.79
CA ARG A 514 36.15 -27.16 15.38
C ARG A 514 37.07 -28.32 15.00
N SER A 515 37.78 -28.91 15.95
CA SER A 515 38.64 -30.08 15.75
C SER A 515 38.00 -31.36 16.31
N ASN A 516 36.96 -31.24 17.14
CA ASN A 516 36.34 -32.37 17.83
C ASN A 516 34.92 -32.69 17.29
N PRO A 517 34.71 -33.83 16.62
CA PRO A 517 33.43 -34.18 16.00
C PRO A 517 32.31 -34.37 17.03
N LEU A 518 32.62 -34.89 18.23
CA LEU A 518 31.62 -35.18 19.25
C LEU A 518 31.03 -33.90 19.84
N TYR A 519 31.86 -32.90 20.15
CA TYR A 519 31.37 -31.61 20.64
C TYR A 519 30.58 -30.84 19.58
N THR A 520 30.97 -30.93 18.30
CA THR A 520 30.18 -30.37 17.21
C THR A 520 28.80 -31.06 17.13
N ALA A 521 28.74 -32.39 17.16
CA ALA A 521 27.47 -33.12 17.11
C ALA A 521 26.56 -32.77 18.30
N LEU A 522 27.12 -32.72 19.52
CA LEU A 522 26.39 -32.38 20.74
C LEU A 522 25.77 -30.97 20.64
N LEU A 523 26.54 -29.98 20.19
CA LEU A 523 26.03 -28.62 19.99
C LEU A 523 24.84 -28.58 19.02
N LEU A 524 24.96 -29.24 17.86
CA LEU A 524 23.90 -29.27 16.85
C LEU A 524 22.64 -29.96 17.38
N ILE A 525 22.78 -31.04 18.16
CA ILE A 525 21.66 -31.74 18.80
C ILE A 525 20.98 -30.85 19.83
N VAL A 526 21.74 -30.20 20.72
CA VAL A 526 21.18 -29.30 21.74
C VAL A 526 20.40 -28.16 21.10
N ILE A 527 20.93 -27.52 20.06
CA ILE A 527 20.24 -26.47 19.31
C ILE A 527 18.97 -27.02 18.64
N GLN A 528 19.03 -28.22 18.05
CA GLN A 528 17.88 -28.84 17.41
C GLN A 528 16.77 -29.20 18.42
N LEU A 529 17.12 -29.73 19.58
CA LEU A 529 16.17 -30.05 20.65
C LEU A 529 15.51 -28.79 21.21
N ALA A 530 16.28 -27.72 21.44
CA ALA A 530 15.74 -26.43 21.86
C ALA A 530 14.77 -25.86 20.82
N ALA A 531 15.09 -25.94 19.53
CA ALA A 531 14.20 -25.51 18.46
C ALA A 531 12.89 -26.32 18.41
N ILE A 532 12.97 -27.64 18.61
CA ILE A 532 11.80 -28.52 18.69
C ILE A 532 10.93 -28.14 19.90
N LEU A 533 11.53 -28.02 21.08
CA LEU A 533 10.82 -27.67 22.31
C LEU A 533 10.03 -26.36 22.16
N ILE A 534 10.69 -25.30 21.68
CA ILE A 534 10.03 -24.01 21.46
C ILE A 534 8.90 -24.11 20.42
N SER A 535 9.02 -24.97 19.42
CA SER A 535 7.98 -25.13 18.39
C SER A 535 6.76 -25.95 18.80
N VAL A 536 6.92 -26.83 19.80
CA VAL A 536 5.82 -27.55 20.44
C VAL A 536 5.05 -26.62 21.38
N LEU A 537 5.72 -25.63 21.97
CA LEU A 537 5.11 -24.67 22.89
C LEU A 537 4.46 -23.47 22.16
N TYR A 538 5.09 -22.97 21.09
CA TYR A 538 4.70 -21.73 20.43
C TYR A 538 4.63 -21.85 18.90
N PRO A 539 3.62 -21.24 18.25
CA PRO A 539 3.41 -21.33 16.81
C PRO A 539 4.40 -20.47 16.01
N ARG A 540 4.29 -20.55 14.66
CA ARG A 540 4.88 -19.61 13.69
C ARG A 540 6.37 -19.33 13.91
N HIS A 541 7.18 -20.39 13.88
CA HIS A 541 8.64 -20.33 13.95
C HIS A 541 9.18 -19.37 15.04
N ALA A 542 8.55 -19.36 16.22
CA ALA A 542 8.96 -18.51 17.35
C ALA A 542 10.47 -18.65 17.67
N TRP A 543 11.03 -19.86 17.59
CA TRP A 543 12.47 -20.10 17.73
C TRP A 543 13.30 -19.24 16.77
N CYS A 544 12.99 -19.28 15.48
CA CYS A 544 13.73 -18.54 14.45
C CYS A 544 13.67 -17.03 14.62
N ARG A 545 12.61 -16.52 15.27
CA ARG A 545 12.37 -15.10 15.46
C ARG A 545 12.98 -14.57 16.76
N HIS A 546 12.70 -15.23 17.89
CA HIS A 546 12.99 -14.67 19.22
C HIS A 546 14.13 -15.37 19.97
N PHE A 547 14.55 -16.57 19.56
CA PHE A 547 15.51 -17.37 20.34
C PHE A 547 16.77 -17.75 19.58
N CYS A 548 16.71 -17.86 18.25
CA CYS A 548 17.81 -18.38 17.45
C CYS A 548 18.99 -17.38 17.41
N PRO A 549 20.16 -17.69 18.01
CA PRO A 549 21.30 -16.79 18.01
C PRO A 549 21.83 -16.52 16.60
N LEU A 550 21.85 -17.57 15.77
CA LEU A 550 22.23 -17.48 14.37
C LEU A 550 21.23 -16.66 13.55
N GLY A 551 19.94 -16.77 13.88
CA GLY A 551 18.89 -15.96 13.26
C GLY A 551 19.07 -14.47 13.55
N GLY A 552 19.47 -14.13 14.78
CA GLY A 552 19.85 -12.76 15.16
C GLY A 552 21.02 -12.23 14.34
N PHE A 553 22.13 -12.97 14.28
CA PHE A 553 23.32 -12.61 13.50
C PHE A 553 23.01 -12.40 12.01
N VAL A 554 22.42 -13.42 11.37
CA VAL A 554 22.04 -13.36 9.94
C VAL A 554 21.03 -12.24 9.71
N GLY A 555 20.15 -11.98 10.67
CA GLY A 555 19.18 -10.89 10.58
C GLY A 555 19.77 -9.50 10.59
N THR A 556 20.68 -9.24 11.51
CA THR A 556 21.43 -7.98 11.55
C THR A 556 22.20 -7.80 10.25
N ALA A 557 22.83 -8.86 9.73
CA ALA A 557 23.47 -8.84 8.41
C ALA A 557 22.50 -8.60 7.24
N SER A 558 21.28 -9.10 7.33
CA SER A 558 20.27 -9.01 6.26
C SER A 558 19.73 -7.60 6.02
N ILE A 559 19.94 -6.67 6.94
CA ILE A 559 19.66 -5.24 6.71
C ILE A 559 20.56 -4.71 5.56
N GLY A 560 21.72 -5.35 5.37
CA GLY A 560 22.64 -5.14 4.25
C GLY A 560 22.14 -5.63 2.89
N SER A 561 21.12 -6.50 2.83
CA SER A 561 20.86 -7.35 1.66
C SER A 561 20.44 -6.62 0.39
N LEU A 562 20.84 -7.19 -0.74
CA LEU A 562 20.45 -6.75 -2.08
C LEU A 562 19.02 -7.17 -2.43
N ILE A 563 18.56 -8.30 -1.87
CA ILE A 563 17.23 -8.85 -2.12
C ILE A 563 16.28 -8.43 -1.00
N GLU A 564 15.09 -7.95 -1.34
CA GLU A 564 14.00 -7.66 -0.40
C GLU A 564 12.65 -8.16 -0.92
N VAL A 565 11.71 -8.40 0.00
CA VAL A 565 10.30 -8.63 -0.31
C VAL A 565 9.51 -7.48 0.27
N ARG A 566 8.71 -6.80 -0.56
CA ARG A 566 7.84 -5.68 -0.17
C ARG A 566 6.47 -5.83 -0.85
N SER A 567 5.51 -5.00 -0.45
CA SER A 567 4.25 -4.87 -1.18
C SER A 567 4.03 -3.47 -1.70
N ASP A 568 3.12 -3.34 -2.66
CA ASP A 568 2.34 -2.13 -2.86
C ASP A 568 1.34 -1.98 -1.71
N PRO A 569 1.54 -1.01 -0.79
CA PRO A 569 0.63 -0.86 0.33
C PRO A 569 -0.71 -0.25 -0.06
N ALA A 570 -0.80 0.52 -1.15
CA ALA A 570 -2.07 1.06 -1.61
C ALA A 570 -2.99 -0.09 -2.06
N VAL A 571 -2.46 -1.06 -2.80
CA VAL A 571 -3.20 -2.28 -3.17
C VAL A 571 -3.58 -3.07 -1.92
N CYS A 572 -2.62 -3.29 -1.00
CA CYS A 572 -2.89 -4.11 0.19
C CYS A 572 -3.89 -3.48 1.15
N LEU A 573 -3.92 -2.15 1.29
CA LEU A 573 -4.82 -1.48 2.22
C LEU A 573 -6.21 -1.24 1.61
N ASN A 574 -6.30 -1.03 0.30
CA ASN A 574 -7.56 -0.67 -0.34
C ASN A 574 -8.30 -1.85 -0.97
N LYS A 575 -7.58 -2.89 -1.43
CA LYS A 575 -8.18 -4.04 -2.14
C LYS A 575 -8.18 -5.35 -1.35
N CYS A 576 -7.19 -5.57 -0.48
CA CYS A 576 -7.02 -6.84 0.22
C CYS A 576 -7.94 -6.97 1.43
N THR A 577 -8.77 -8.01 1.46
CA THR A 577 -9.68 -8.34 2.58
C THR A 577 -9.38 -9.67 3.25
N THR A 578 -8.72 -10.60 2.55
CA THR A 578 -8.48 -11.98 3.04
C THR A 578 -7.20 -12.11 3.86
N PHE A 579 -6.21 -11.25 3.61
CA PHE A 579 -4.89 -11.28 4.28
C PHE A 579 -4.18 -12.66 4.17
N ASP A 580 -4.40 -13.38 3.06
CA ASP A 580 -3.87 -14.73 2.80
C ASP A 580 -2.35 -14.83 2.94
N CYS A 581 -1.62 -13.73 2.67
CA CYS A 581 -0.16 -13.67 2.84
C CYS A 581 0.28 -13.81 4.31
N TYR A 582 -0.56 -13.44 5.27
CA TYR A 582 -0.31 -13.56 6.70
C TYR A 582 -0.93 -14.84 7.28
N VAL A 583 -2.20 -15.11 6.97
CA VAL A 583 -2.96 -16.24 7.54
C VAL A 583 -2.59 -17.57 6.87
N GLY A 584 -2.48 -17.57 5.54
CA GLY A 584 -2.33 -18.78 4.72
C GLY A 584 -3.57 -19.07 3.90
N LYS A 585 -3.40 -19.81 2.79
CA LYS A 585 -4.49 -20.21 1.90
C LYS A 585 -4.25 -21.62 1.35
N GLY A 586 -5.24 -22.50 1.48
CA GLY A 586 -5.16 -23.88 1.01
C GLY A 586 -3.93 -24.61 1.57
N ASN A 587 -3.11 -25.17 0.69
CA ASN A 587 -1.88 -25.89 1.05
C ASN A 587 -0.67 -24.99 1.36
N VAL A 588 -0.78 -23.67 1.18
CA VAL A 588 0.32 -22.74 1.41
C VAL A 588 0.09 -21.97 2.71
N LYS A 589 0.90 -22.29 3.72
CA LYS A 589 0.88 -21.60 5.02
C LYS A 589 1.12 -20.10 4.88
N GLY A 590 0.60 -19.33 5.82
CA GLY A 590 0.84 -17.89 5.94
C GLY A 590 2.30 -17.53 6.28
N CYS A 591 2.52 -16.29 6.71
CA CYS A 591 3.85 -15.81 7.04
C CYS A 591 4.40 -16.52 8.30
N PRO A 592 5.47 -17.33 8.18
CA PRO A 592 5.98 -18.10 9.30
C PRO A 592 6.72 -17.25 10.34
N MET A 593 6.94 -15.96 10.09
CA MET A 593 7.62 -15.03 11.02
C MET A 593 6.64 -13.99 11.59
N SER A 594 5.32 -14.22 11.46
CA SER A 594 4.26 -13.30 11.87
C SER A 594 4.41 -11.87 11.31
N GLN A 595 4.94 -11.73 10.08
CA GLN A 595 5.08 -10.42 9.42
C GLN A 595 3.90 -10.14 8.50
N HIS A 596 3.25 -8.99 8.67
CA HIS A 596 2.22 -8.50 7.77
C HIS A 596 2.84 -7.61 6.69
N LEU A 597 2.64 -7.99 5.43
CA LEU A 597 3.42 -7.48 4.29
C LEU A 597 3.40 -5.94 4.10
N PRO A 598 2.27 -5.22 4.26
CA PRO A 598 2.22 -3.76 4.11
C PRO A 598 3.11 -3.00 5.10
N TYR A 599 3.45 -3.66 6.21
CA TYR A 599 4.27 -3.14 7.28
C TYR A 599 5.66 -3.78 7.32
N LEU A 600 6.01 -4.62 6.34
CA LEU A 600 7.35 -5.14 6.24
C LEU A 600 8.25 -4.07 5.62
N ASP A 601 8.97 -3.32 6.46
CA ASP A 601 9.82 -2.20 6.02
C ASP A 601 11.33 -2.53 5.99
N ASN A 602 11.75 -3.58 6.69
CA ASN A 602 13.13 -4.04 6.77
C ASN A 602 13.23 -5.57 6.67
N ASN A 603 14.44 -6.08 6.42
CA ASN A 603 14.72 -7.51 6.33
C ASN A 603 15.20 -8.10 7.66
N LEU A 604 15.17 -7.33 8.77
CA LEU A 604 15.53 -7.85 10.08
C LEU A 604 14.65 -9.04 10.40
N ASP A 605 13.32 -9.02 10.29
CA ASP A 605 12.50 -10.20 10.66
C ASP A 605 12.10 -11.09 9.47
N CYS A 606 12.31 -10.64 8.22
CA CYS A 606 11.89 -11.39 7.04
C CYS A 606 12.90 -12.48 6.68
N LYS A 607 12.50 -13.76 6.81
CA LYS A 607 13.34 -14.90 6.39
C LYS A 607 13.32 -15.22 4.89
N LEU A 608 12.64 -14.40 4.07
CA LEU A 608 12.53 -14.58 2.61
C LEU A 608 12.00 -15.98 2.23
N CYS A 609 10.88 -16.38 2.83
CA CYS A 609 10.23 -17.68 2.55
C CYS A 609 9.30 -17.68 1.33
N PHE A 610 8.97 -16.50 0.81
CA PHE A 610 8.09 -16.26 -0.35
C PHE A 610 6.68 -16.87 -0.26
N ASN A 611 6.18 -17.20 0.93
CA ASN A 611 4.76 -17.60 1.11
C ASN A 611 3.80 -16.49 0.68
N CYS A 612 4.17 -15.23 0.94
CA CYS A 612 3.39 -14.06 0.54
C CYS A 612 3.23 -13.94 -0.99
N VAL A 613 4.25 -14.26 -1.77
CA VAL A 613 4.19 -14.28 -3.25
C VAL A 613 3.17 -15.31 -3.74
N ARG A 614 3.11 -16.47 -3.06
CA ARG A 614 2.21 -17.58 -3.43
C ARG A 614 0.76 -17.38 -2.97
N ASN A 615 0.57 -16.63 -1.88
CA ASN A 615 -0.75 -16.44 -1.27
C ASN A 615 -1.45 -15.17 -1.71
N CYS A 616 -0.76 -14.18 -2.27
CA CYS A 616 -1.36 -12.89 -2.57
C CYS A 616 -2.41 -13.01 -3.70
N PRO A 617 -3.68 -12.62 -3.47
CA PRO A 617 -4.72 -12.68 -4.50
C PRO A 617 -4.72 -11.47 -5.45
N HIS A 618 -3.90 -10.45 -5.19
CA HIS A 618 -3.92 -9.17 -5.90
C HIS A 618 -2.56 -8.80 -6.51
N ASP A 619 -1.64 -9.77 -6.62
CA ASP A 619 -0.27 -9.60 -7.13
C ASP A 619 0.45 -8.35 -6.56
N SER A 620 0.18 -8.01 -5.29
CA SER A 620 0.74 -6.81 -4.66
C SER A 620 2.17 -6.99 -4.18
N VAL A 621 2.74 -8.20 -4.27
CA VAL A 621 4.04 -8.58 -3.73
C VAL A 621 5.14 -8.32 -4.74
N HIS A 622 6.21 -7.67 -4.31
CA HIS A 622 7.36 -7.33 -5.12
C HIS A 622 8.60 -7.97 -4.51
N VAL A 623 9.37 -8.71 -5.31
CA VAL A 623 10.69 -9.23 -4.93
C VAL A 623 11.73 -8.35 -5.59
N ASN A 624 12.30 -7.41 -4.85
CA ASN A 624 13.14 -6.38 -5.44
C ASN A 624 14.63 -6.69 -5.25
N LEU A 625 15.40 -6.44 -6.31
CA LEU A 625 16.83 -6.19 -6.23
C LEU A 625 17.05 -4.68 -6.00
N ARG A 626 17.87 -4.35 -5.00
CA ARG A 626 18.18 -2.98 -4.57
C ARG A 626 19.67 -2.81 -4.28
N PHE A 627 20.10 -1.56 -4.15
CA PHE A 627 21.45 -1.20 -3.71
C PHE A 627 21.76 -1.76 -2.30
N PRO A 628 22.98 -2.27 -2.04
CA PRO A 628 23.35 -2.89 -0.76
C PRO A 628 23.34 -1.88 0.38
N ALA A 629 23.17 -2.37 1.62
CA ALA A 629 23.13 -1.57 2.85
C ALA A 629 22.03 -0.48 2.92
N ARG A 630 21.14 -0.42 1.94
CA ARG A 630 20.15 0.66 1.81
C ARG A 630 19.17 0.79 2.98
N GLU A 631 18.80 -0.32 3.62
CA GLU A 631 17.91 -0.26 4.76
C GLU A 631 18.52 0.49 5.93
N VAL A 632 19.85 0.44 6.12
CA VAL A 632 20.54 1.07 7.25
C VAL A 632 20.18 2.55 7.39
N TRP A 633 20.18 3.31 6.29
CA TRP A 633 19.85 4.75 6.34
C TRP A 633 18.36 5.06 6.11
N HIS A 634 17.57 4.07 5.67
CA HIS A 634 16.12 4.18 5.52
C HIS A 634 15.31 3.51 6.64
N LEU A 635 15.98 3.00 7.69
CA LEU A 635 15.38 2.39 8.87
C LEU A 635 14.28 3.31 9.43
N LYS A 636 13.03 2.84 9.39
CA LYS A 636 11.86 3.53 9.94
C LYS A 636 11.47 2.92 11.27
N ARG A 637 11.28 1.60 11.31
CA ARG A 637 10.98 0.83 12.51
C ARG A 637 12.01 -0.27 12.69
N VAL A 638 12.42 -0.48 13.93
CA VAL A 638 13.34 -1.56 14.30
C VAL A 638 13.18 -1.87 15.78
N ASN A 639 13.42 -3.12 16.16
CA ASN A 639 13.60 -3.45 17.57
C ASN A 639 14.93 -2.82 18.03
N GLN A 640 14.82 -1.75 18.82
CA GLN A 640 15.96 -0.96 19.27
C GLN A 640 16.94 -1.78 20.12
N GLY A 641 16.48 -2.87 20.75
CA GLY A 641 17.34 -3.75 21.54
C GLY A 641 18.49 -4.38 20.75
N TYR A 642 18.38 -4.48 19.42
CA TYR A 642 19.49 -4.94 18.57
C TYR A 642 20.70 -4.00 18.57
N THR A 643 20.62 -2.77 19.12
CA THR A 643 21.82 -1.96 19.36
C THR A 643 22.75 -2.61 20.39
N VAL A 644 22.19 -3.30 21.40
CA VAL A 644 22.95 -4.09 22.37
C VAL A 644 23.65 -5.25 21.66
N PHE A 645 22.92 -5.96 20.79
CA PHE A 645 23.49 -7.06 20.02
C PHE A 645 24.63 -6.62 19.10
N ILE A 646 24.47 -5.50 18.38
CA ILE A 646 25.54 -4.93 17.53
C ILE A 646 26.75 -4.52 18.37
N GLY A 647 26.53 -3.88 19.53
CA GLY A 647 27.60 -3.50 20.45
C GLY A 647 28.40 -4.72 20.95
N ILE A 648 27.70 -5.80 21.30
CA ILE A 648 28.30 -7.08 21.69
C ILE A 648 29.07 -7.69 20.52
N LEU A 649 28.47 -7.77 19.32
CA LEU A 649 29.11 -8.33 18.13
C LEU A 649 30.41 -7.63 17.80
N PHE A 650 30.47 -6.31 17.97
CA PHE A 650 31.64 -5.51 17.71
C PHE A 650 32.72 -5.73 18.78
N SER A 651 32.35 -5.73 20.06
CA SER A 651 33.32 -5.77 21.16
C SER A 651 34.01 -7.12 21.33
N ILE A 652 33.35 -8.24 20.98
CA ILE A 652 33.94 -9.58 21.09
C ILE A 652 35.04 -9.86 20.06
N ILE A 653 35.13 -9.08 18.99
CA ILE A 653 36.16 -9.27 17.95
C ILE A 653 37.57 -9.06 18.53
N LEU A 654 37.72 -8.12 19.47
CA LEU A 654 39.00 -7.75 20.06
C LEU A 654 39.63 -8.89 20.88
N PRO A 655 38.94 -9.47 21.90
CA PRO A 655 39.52 -10.60 22.64
C PRO A 655 39.71 -11.84 21.76
N ILE A 656 38.83 -12.10 20.79
CA ILE A 656 39.02 -13.19 19.83
C ILE A 656 40.33 -13.00 19.06
N SER A 657 40.55 -11.80 18.51
CA SER A 657 41.73 -11.52 17.68
C SER A 657 43.03 -11.47 18.48
N TYR A 658 42.98 -11.00 19.73
CA TYR A 658 44.15 -10.85 20.59
C TYR A 658 44.59 -12.16 21.26
N TYR A 659 43.64 -12.95 21.79
CA TYR A 659 43.98 -14.16 22.56
C TYR A 659 44.14 -15.42 21.68
N GLU A 660 43.60 -15.46 20.45
CA GLU A 660 43.75 -16.62 19.57
C GLU A 660 45.24 -17.00 19.33
N PRO A 661 46.17 -16.08 19.00
CA PRO A 661 47.59 -16.41 18.83
C PRO A 661 48.24 -16.93 20.12
N LEU A 662 47.78 -16.45 21.28
CA LEU A 662 48.34 -16.80 22.59
C LEU A 662 47.98 -18.21 23.04
N GLN A 663 46.99 -18.85 22.41
CA GLN A 663 46.56 -20.23 22.73
C GLN A 663 47.72 -21.24 22.62
N LYS A 664 48.70 -20.98 21.74
CA LYS A 664 49.88 -21.85 21.56
C LYS A 664 51.03 -21.57 22.53
N ILE A 665 51.00 -20.41 23.19
CA ILE A 665 52.13 -19.90 23.98
C ILE A 665 51.84 -20.04 25.47
N TRP A 666 50.60 -19.80 25.89
CA TRP A 666 50.22 -19.79 27.30
C TRP A 666 49.75 -21.17 27.79
N PRO A 667 49.92 -21.48 29.08
CA PRO A 667 49.29 -22.66 29.69
C PRO A 667 47.78 -22.66 29.44
N ALA A 668 47.22 -23.83 29.10
CA ALA A 668 45.83 -23.95 28.67
C ALA A 668 44.83 -23.40 29.71
N THR A 669 45.08 -23.60 31.01
CA THR A 669 44.24 -23.08 32.10
C THR A 669 44.28 -21.56 32.17
N GLN A 670 45.47 -20.97 32.16
CA GLN A 670 45.67 -19.52 32.18
C GLN A 670 45.01 -18.86 30.96
N TRP A 671 45.25 -19.41 29.76
CA TRP A 671 44.64 -18.91 28.54
C TRP A 671 43.11 -18.96 28.59
N LYS A 672 42.52 -20.09 29.01
CA LYS A 672 41.06 -20.25 29.13
C LYS A 672 40.44 -19.23 30.08
N VAL A 673 41.05 -19.00 31.24
CA VAL A 673 40.57 -18.05 32.25
C VAL A 673 40.68 -16.61 31.73
N SER A 674 41.86 -16.21 31.24
CA SER A 674 42.08 -14.85 30.74
C SER A 674 41.21 -14.52 29.52
N PHE A 675 41.09 -15.45 28.56
CA PHE A 675 40.20 -15.31 27.42
C PHE A 675 38.75 -15.16 27.87
N THR A 676 38.27 -16.03 28.76
CA THR A 676 36.87 -15.99 29.25
C THR A 676 36.55 -14.67 29.93
N LEU A 677 37.42 -14.19 30.83
CA LEU A 677 37.24 -12.92 31.52
C LEU A 677 37.21 -11.75 30.52
N ALA A 678 38.19 -11.67 29.62
CA ALA A 678 38.28 -10.61 28.62
C ALA A 678 37.08 -10.63 27.65
N TYR A 679 36.64 -11.83 27.23
CA TYR A 679 35.52 -12.03 26.32
C TYR A 679 34.18 -11.56 26.91
N PHE A 680 33.85 -11.98 28.14
CA PHE A 680 32.61 -11.55 28.77
C PHE A 680 32.66 -10.08 29.21
N LEU A 681 33.82 -9.59 29.67
CA LEU A 681 33.99 -8.18 30.01
C LEU A 681 33.79 -7.29 28.79
N SER A 682 34.41 -7.61 27.65
CA SER A 682 34.23 -6.84 26.42
C SER A 682 32.78 -6.92 25.93
N ALA A 683 32.13 -8.08 26.03
CA ALA A 683 30.72 -8.25 25.68
C ALA A 683 29.82 -7.37 26.53
N ILE A 684 30.01 -7.35 27.86
CA ILE A 684 29.24 -6.50 28.78
C ILE A 684 29.46 -5.02 28.46
N LEU A 685 30.72 -4.59 28.29
CA LEU A 685 31.05 -3.20 27.94
C LEU A 685 30.42 -2.79 26.60
N GLY A 686 30.55 -3.62 25.56
CA GLY A 686 29.94 -3.38 24.26
C GLY A 686 28.42 -3.33 24.31
N GLY A 687 27.80 -4.24 25.07
CA GLY A 687 26.36 -4.25 25.30
C GLY A 687 25.86 -3.02 26.07
N MET A 688 26.60 -2.57 27.10
CA MET A 688 26.30 -1.35 27.86
C MET A 688 26.38 -0.10 26.97
N ILE A 689 27.41 -0.01 26.11
CA ILE A 689 27.55 1.09 25.14
C ILE A 689 26.38 1.06 24.15
N GLY A 690 26.07 -0.12 23.59
CA GLY A 690 24.95 -0.30 22.67
C GLY A 690 23.60 0.06 23.30
N TRP A 691 23.41 -0.29 24.57
CA TRP A 691 22.23 0.08 25.35
C TRP A 691 22.17 1.58 25.63
N TRP A 692 23.29 2.20 26.02
CA TRP A 692 23.37 3.64 26.28
C TRP A 692 23.08 4.47 25.03
N LEU A 693 23.64 4.08 23.88
CA LEU A 693 23.35 4.71 22.59
C LEU A 693 21.89 4.52 22.14
N GLY A 694 21.27 3.39 22.55
CA GLY A 694 19.88 3.05 22.29
C GLY A 694 18.87 3.60 23.32
N LYS A 695 19.31 4.26 24.39
CA LYS A 695 18.51 4.62 25.59
C LYS A 695 17.35 5.61 25.34
N THR A 696 17.06 5.97 24.09
CA THR A 696 15.98 6.90 23.76
C THR A 696 14.81 6.19 23.04
N PHE A 697 13.69 6.07 23.77
CA PHE A 697 12.28 6.05 23.34
C PHE A 697 11.43 4.79 23.60
N LYS A 698 10.20 5.05 24.07
CA LYS A 698 9.07 4.11 24.24
C LYS A 698 8.40 3.72 22.91
N THR A 699 9.01 3.96 21.76
CA THR A 699 8.40 3.75 20.43
C THR A 699 9.31 2.93 19.52
N LYS A 700 8.72 2.15 18.60
CA LYS A 700 9.46 1.34 17.61
C LYS A 700 10.14 2.17 16.51
N ALA A 701 10.09 3.51 16.55
CA ALA A 701 10.66 4.37 15.52
C ALA A 701 12.19 4.49 15.67
N ALA A 702 12.93 4.43 14.54
CA ALA A 702 14.37 4.53 14.54
C ALA A 702 14.85 6.00 14.54
N SER A 703 15.43 6.43 15.67
CA SER A 703 16.11 7.73 15.80
C SER A 703 17.42 7.76 14.99
N THR A 704 17.99 8.95 14.76
CA THR A 704 19.29 9.04 14.06
C THR A 704 20.40 8.29 14.81
N ARG A 705 20.41 8.34 16.15
CA ARG A 705 21.40 7.59 16.95
C ARG A 705 21.31 6.09 16.69
N ILE A 706 20.10 5.55 16.63
CA ILE A 706 19.87 4.13 16.32
C ILE A 706 20.38 3.81 14.91
N LYS A 707 20.06 4.66 13.91
CA LYS A 707 20.56 4.47 12.54
C LYS A 707 22.08 4.48 12.47
N LEU A 708 22.74 5.33 13.25
CA LEU A 708 24.20 5.36 13.35
C LEU A 708 24.75 4.05 13.93
N VAL A 709 24.16 3.50 14.99
CA VAL A 709 24.59 2.18 15.51
C VAL A 709 24.44 1.09 14.44
N PHE A 710 23.31 1.05 13.74
CA PHE A 710 23.12 0.11 12.63
C PHE A 710 24.09 0.35 11.46
N ALA A 711 24.59 1.57 11.27
CA ALA A 711 25.60 1.87 10.25
C ALA A 711 26.97 1.22 10.52
N PHE A 712 27.26 0.82 11.75
CA PHE A 712 28.46 0.04 12.10
C PHE A 712 28.33 -1.47 11.84
N THR A 713 27.14 -1.93 11.44
CA THR A 713 26.91 -3.35 11.13
C THR A 713 27.90 -3.92 10.10
N PRO A 714 28.22 -3.25 8.97
CA PRO A 714 29.18 -3.77 8.00
C PRO A 714 30.58 -3.98 8.60
N LEU A 715 31.04 -3.07 9.47
CA LEU A 715 32.32 -3.20 10.14
C LEU A 715 32.34 -4.36 11.13
N ALA A 716 31.28 -4.51 11.94
CA ALA A 716 31.16 -5.64 12.85
C ALA A 716 31.19 -6.97 12.09
N LEU A 717 30.43 -7.07 10.99
CA LEU A 717 30.41 -8.26 10.14
C LEU A 717 31.77 -8.53 9.48
N ALA A 718 32.46 -7.50 9.01
CA ALA A 718 33.78 -7.63 8.41
C ALA A 718 34.78 -8.27 9.39
N GLY A 719 34.78 -7.85 10.66
CA GLY A 719 35.64 -8.46 11.67
C GLY A 719 35.34 -9.95 11.91
N HIS A 720 34.07 -10.33 11.94
CA HIS A 720 33.67 -11.74 12.02
C HIS A 720 34.07 -12.54 10.76
N ILE A 721 33.88 -11.97 9.57
CA ILE A 721 34.28 -12.61 8.31
C ILE A 721 35.81 -12.80 8.25
N ILE A 722 36.59 -11.80 8.67
CA ILE A 722 38.06 -11.88 8.77
C ILE A 722 38.50 -13.03 9.67
N TYR A 723 37.82 -13.21 10.80
CA TYR A 723 38.06 -14.34 11.69
C TYR A 723 37.71 -15.67 10.99
N GLN A 724 36.57 -15.78 10.30
CA GLN A 724 36.16 -17.02 9.64
C GLN A 724 37.01 -17.42 8.43
N ILE A 725 37.59 -16.46 7.68
CA ILE A 725 38.44 -16.75 6.51
C ILE A 725 39.61 -17.68 6.86
N LYS A 726 40.15 -17.58 8.07
CA LYS A 726 41.29 -18.40 8.54
C LYS A 726 41.00 -19.90 8.54
N PHE A 727 39.72 -20.28 8.57
CA PHE A 727 39.24 -21.65 8.75
C PHE A 727 38.67 -22.25 7.45
N ILE A 728 38.73 -21.51 6.34
CA ILE A 728 38.33 -22.02 5.03
C ILE A 728 39.34 -23.12 4.60
N PRO A 729 38.89 -24.33 4.24
CA PRO A 729 39.79 -25.42 3.86
C PRO A 729 40.60 -25.07 2.62
N GLY A 730 41.91 -25.37 2.64
CA GLY A 730 42.80 -25.14 1.49
C GLY A 730 43.19 -23.68 1.25
N ILE A 731 42.59 -22.70 1.92
CA ILE A 731 42.88 -21.26 1.70
C ILE A 731 44.35 -20.90 1.98
N LYS A 732 44.99 -21.59 2.93
CA LYS A 732 46.40 -21.37 3.29
C LYS A 732 47.37 -21.87 2.22
N ALA A 733 46.93 -22.77 1.34
CA ALA A 733 47.73 -23.29 0.23
C ALA A 733 47.64 -22.39 -1.02
N LEU A 734 46.76 -21.39 -1.02
CA LEU A 734 46.57 -20.46 -2.13
C LEU A 734 47.41 -19.20 -1.95
N THR A 735 48.11 -18.79 -3.01
CA THR A 735 48.84 -17.54 -3.10
C THR A 735 48.41 -16.77 -4.35
N LEU A 736 48.36 -15.45 -4.25
CA LEU A 736 48.11 -14.55 -5.37
C LEU A 736 49.45 -13.99 -5.84
N GLY A 737 49.84 -14.30 -7.07
CA GLY A 737 51.02 -13.74 -7.71
C GLY A 737 50.71 -12.42 -8.40
N LEU A 738 51.38 -11.34 -8.02
CA LEU A 738 51.39 -10.07 -8.75
C LEU A 738 52.70 -9.99 -9.51
N SER A 739 52.63 -10.13 -10.83
CA SER A 739 53.79 -9.97 -11.72
C SER A 739 53.83 -8.56 -12.28
N HIS A 740 54.97 -7.89 -12.18
CA HIS A 740 55.20 -6.61 -12.83
C HIS A 740 56.45 -6.69 -13.71
N GLN A 741 56.38 -6.08 -14.88
CA GLN A 741 57.49 -6.03 -15.82
C GLN A 741 58.52 -4.99 -15.34
N THR A 742 59.75 -5.43 -15.15
CA THR A 742 60.91 -4.58 -14.83
C THR A 742 61.87 -4.57 -16.01
N LEU A 743 62.84 -3.64 -16.01
CA LEU A 743 63.88 -3.53 -17.04
C LEU A 743 64.69 -4.84 -17.23
N GLY A 744 64.70 -5.73 -16.23
CA GLY A 744 65.37 -7.05 -16.27
C GLY A 744 64.45 -8.25 -16.42
N GLY A 745 63.14 -8.08 -16.71
CA GLY A 745 62.15 -9.16 -16.85
C GLY A 745 60.97 -9.07 -15.88
N PHE A 746 60.18 -10.14 -15.77
CA PHE A 746 59.02 -10.19 -14.88
C PHE A 746 59.43 -10.52 -13.44
N SER A 747 59.15 -9.62 -12.49
CA SER A 747 59.27 -9.88 -11.06
C SER A 747 57.89 -10.21 -10.49
N THR A 748 57.76 -11.36 -9.82
CA THR A 748 56.49 -11.83 -9.25
C THR A 748 56.54 -11.84 -7.73
N THR A 749 55.62 -11.10 -7.09
CA THR A 749 55.44 -11.09 -5.64
C THR A 749 54.25 -11.98 -5.27
N TYR A 750 54.44 -12.92 -4.35
CA TYR A 750 53.38 -13.81 -3.87
C TYR A 750 52.77 -13.31 -2.56
N ILE A 751 51.46 -13.08 -2.56
CA ILE A 751 50.70 -12.69 -1.36
C ILE A 751 49.84 -13.88 -0.92
N PRO A 752 49.87 -14.31 0.36
CA PRO A 752 48.97 -15.34 0.86
C PRO A 752 47.50 -14.95 0.63
N ALA A 753 46.70 -15.85 0.05
CA ALA A 753 45.30 -15.57 -0.27
C ALA A 753 44.48 -15.17 0.98
N THR A 754 44.83 -15.71 2.16
CA THR A 754 44.23 -15.31 3.43
C THR A 754 44.44 -13.83 3.74
N LEU A 755 45.66 -13.32 3.55
CA LEU A 755 46.00 -11.93 3.85
C LEU A 755 45.30 -10.99 2.86
N ALA A 756 45.32 -11.34 1.58
CA ALA A 756 44.63 -10.57 0.54
C ALA A 756 43.12 -10.49 0.80
N LEU A 757 42.46 -11.62 1.10
CA LEU A 757 41.03 -11.65 1.35
C LEU A 757 40.64 -10.91 2.63
N GLN A 758 41.44 -11.03 3.70
CA GLN A 758 41.25 -10.25 4.93
C GLN A 758 41.38 -8.75 4.67
N GLY A 759 42.36 -8.33 3.88
CA GLY A 759 42.53 -6.93 3.45
C GLY A 759 41.33 -6.41 2.68
N VAL A 760 40.84 -7.16 1.69
CA VAL A 760 39.65 -6.81 0.90
C VAL A 760 38.42 -6.66 1.80
N VAL A 761 38.19 -7.61 2.71
CA VAL A 761 37.05 -7.57 3.64
C VAL A 761 37.15 -6.39 4.60
N ALA A 762 38.34 -6.11 5.15
CA ALA A 762 38.56 -4.97 6.03
C ALA A 762 38.29 -3.64 5.33
N ILE A 763 38.89 -3.43 4.14
CA ILE A 763 38.71 -2.21 3.33
C ILE A 763 37.24 -2.03 2.97
N THR A 764 36.57 -3.10 2.52
CA THR A 764 35.15 -3.07 2.15
C THR A 764 34.26 -2.75 3.36
N GLY A 765 34.52 -3.37 4.52
CA GLY A 765 33.78 -3.11 5.76
C GLY A 765 33.91 -1.67 6.24
N ILE A 766 35.13 -1.11 6.20
CA ILE A 766 35.41 0.29 6.54
C ILE A 766 34.72 1.23 5.55
N ALA A 767 34.88 0.99 4.25
CA ALA A 767 34.30 1.84 3.20
C ALA A 767 32.76 1.86 3.26
N LEU A 768 32.11 0.70 3.41
CA LEU A 768 30.66 0.61 3.55
C LEU A 768 30.15 1.28 4.84
N THR A 769 30.89 1.16 5.94
CA THR A 769 30.55 1.83 7.20
C THR A 769 30.68 3.35 7.07
N ALA A 770 31.78 3.83 6.50
CA ALA A 770 31.96 5.26 6.23
C ALA A 770 30.83 5.81 5.33
N LEU A 771 30.53 5.11 4.23
CA LEU A 771 29.46 5.49 3.30
C LEU A 771 28.09 5.54 4.01
N THR A 772 27.73 4.51 4.77
CA THR A 772 26.44 4.44 5.48
C THR A 772 26.32 5.54 6.53
N VAL A 773 27.38 5.79 7.31
CA VAL A 773 27.42 6.89 8.31
C VAL A 773 27.25 8.25 7.63
N ILE A 774 28.01 8.53 6.56
CA ILE A 774 27.90 9.79 5.80
C ILE A 774 26.47 9.99 5.29
N ILE A 775 25.86 8.98 4.69
CA ILE A 775 24.49 9.07 4.16
C ILE A 775 23.48 9.36 5.28
N VAL A 776 23.60 8.70 6.44
CA VAL A 776 22.72 8.93 7.60
C VAL A 776 22.81 10.39 8.06
N LEU A 777 24.03 10.93 8.20
CA LEU A 777 24.26 12.29 8.64
C LEU A 777 23.77 13.33 7.62
N VAL A 778 24.07 13.14 6.33
CA VAL A 778 23.63 14.05 5.25
C VAL A 778 22.11 14.11 5.14
N LYS A 779 21.41 12.97 5.22
CA LYS A 779 19.94 12.93 5.18
C LYS A 779 19.28 13.58 6.39
N GLN A 780 19.91 13.49 7.56
CA GLN A 780 19.44 14.21 8.73
C GLN A 780 19.55 15.71 8.52
N HIS A 781 20.66 16.19 7.96
CA HIS A 781 20.86 17.63 7.73
C HIS A 781 19.84 18.20 6.73
N LYS A 782 19.55 17.49 5.63
CA LYS A 782 18.50 17.90 4.67
C LYS A 782 17.10 17.96 5.30
N ARG A 783 16.78 17.09 6.26
CA ARG A 783 15.50 17.10 6.99
C ARG A 783 15.39 18.22 8.03
N LEU A 784 16.49 18.85 8.43
CA LEU A 784 16.50 19.99 9.34
C LEU A 784 16.40 21.34 8.60
N LYS A 785 16.76 21.36 7.29
CA LYS A 785 16.67 22.53 6.42
C LYS A 785 15.31 22.67 5.70
N ASN A 786 14.57 21.57 5.56
CA ASN A 786 13.20 21.52 5.03
C ASN A 786 12.22 21.33 6.19
#